data_AF-A0AAJ3AZW8-F1
#
_entry.id   AF-A0AAJ3AZW8-F1
#
_cell.length_a   1.000
_cell.length_b   1.000
_cell.length_c   1.000
_cell.angle_alpha   90.00
_cell.angle_beta   90.00
_cell.angle_gamma   90.00
#
_symmetry.space_group_name_H-M   'P 1'
#
loop_
_entity.id
_entity.type
_entity.pdbx_description
1 polymer ?
#
loop_
_entity_poly.entity_id
_entity_poly.type
_entity_poly.pdbx_seq_one_letter_code
_entity_poly.pdbx_strand_id
1 'polypeptide(L)'
;MIRTLPALFALLFATPLLAAPAGQQTLFNFVRPADVVKVATQDASLPQYNAEQTPEGEVLRRITFNPAAEPSLVLSPQSGVWDWSQSSAMSLRIQSAMDWALTLYVKVQSSDGKTLVSRIDLPAGPAQTLLVPLQANSPLSQGMKAGPPMPITVEGQRVMLAGSAGEIDRSQVVSVTLSMIKPAAPQSILLERFGVQDSEPVLKAAYSELVDAYGQSNRARWPEKVSSDEQLKAAAAKEQQQLKGWLAERDKSALDKFGGSTKGPAFEASGFFRTEKRDGRWYLVTPLGHPFYSLGVNTVSPDNSQTYVAGREWMFGALPKAGEPFDKYYGSGDNRGGNGADVGRGFNVGRWYDFYGANLQRTYGQACDPAAEAQPCTAQGFDQARWTGHTLDRLQAWGFNTIGNWSAPQLGDARRVPYTLPLSIIGDYTSISTGIDWWGGMPDPFDPRFAMATERAVAIATRDHRDDPWLIGFFADNELAWAGPGDDAKSRYALAYGTLRMTTDVPAKRAFLKQLRDKYRNEDGLSKAWGIHLAGWELMEDPGFEPPVPNAEHPEIEADFQYFQKTFADAYFKTISDALKWHAPNQLLLGGRYAVSTPEAVASCAQYCDVLSFNMYTLKPQDGYDFAALRALDKPVLITEFNFGSADRGPFWGGVTQLAREEARAPAYAAFLKQAMAEPSIVGVHWFQYLDQPVTGRLLDGENGHFGLVGITDVPFQGFVDSVRKSNLTTIQQLGAEAEKAKVAHAATGSQTQ
;
A
#
# COMPACT_ATOMS: atom_id res chain seq x y z
N MET A 1 47.13 54.26 60.80
CA MET A 1 47.29 55.09 59.59
C MET A 1 46.18 54.75 58.61
N ILE A 2 45.58 55.78 58.03
CA ILE A 2 44.39 55.80 57.18
C ILE A 2 44.77 55.54 55.71
N ARG A 3 43.88 54.92 54.91
CA ARG A 3 43.44 55.27 53.52
C ARG A 3 42.92 54.02 52.76
N THR A 4 41.61 53.81 52.60
CA THR A 4 40.63 54.30 51.58
C THR A 4 40.58 53.50 50.26
N LEU A 5 39.42 52.90 49.98
CA LEU A 5 38.84 52.51 48.66
C LEU A 5 38.64 53.75 47.74
N PRO A 6 38.49 53.67 46.38
CA PRO A 6 37.22 53.19 45.74
C PRO A 6 37.23 52.63 44.27
N ALA A 7 36.20 51.81 43.99
CA ALA A 7 35.23 51.80 42.85
C ALA A 7 35.58 51.61 41.34
N LEU A 8 34.93 50.58 40.75
CA LEU A 8 34.12 50.50 39.49
C LEU A 8 34.75 50.54 38.07
N PHE A 9 34.54 49.45 37.29
CA PHE A 9 33.92 49.32 35.93
C PHE A 9 34.11 47.85 35.42
N ALA A 10 33.11 46.96 35.48
CA ALA A 10 32.09 46.63 34.46
C ALA A 10 32.59 46.00 33.14
N LEU A 11 32.24 44.73 32.89
CA LEU A 11 31.65 44.22 31.62
C LEU A 11 31.24 42.74 31.75
N LEU A 12 29.92 42.54 31.88
CA LEU A 12 29.21 41.27 31.72
C LEU A 12 29.09 40.97 30.21
N PHE A 13 29.60 39.83 29.75
CA PHE A 13 29.20 39.25 28.47
C PHE A 13 27.89 38.49 28.68
N ALA A 14 26.76 39.16 28.43
CA ALA A 14 25.48 38.50 28.23
C ALA A 14 25.37 38.11 26.75
N THR A 15 25.36 36.81 26.46
CA THR A 15 24.89 36.28 25.16
C THR A 15 23.42 36.67 24.95
N PRO A 16 23.01 37.09 23.76
CA PRO A 16 21.63 37.51 23.53
C PRO A 16 20.70 36.30 23.65
N LEU A 17 19.67 36.40 24.51
CA LEU A 17 18.48 35.57 24.38
C LEU A 17 17.89 35.83 22.99
N LEU A 18 17.86 34.82 22.14
CA LEU A 18 17.03 34.83 20.94
C LEU A 18 15.59 35.12 21.38
N ALA A 19 15.06 36.26 20.94
CA ALA A 19 13.65 36.60 21.14
C ALA A 19 12.80 35.49 20.52
N ALA A 20 11.75 35.06 21.23
CA ALA A 20 10.80 34.10 20.68
C ALA A 20 10.19 34.68 19.39
N PRO A 21 10.04 33.88 18.32
CA PRO A 21 9.36 34.32 17.10
C PRO A 21 7.98 34.89 17.41
N ALA A 22 7.57 35.93 16.69
CA ALA A 22 6.21 36.46 16.79
C ALA A 22 5.19 35.33 16.55
N GLY A 23 4.24 35.14 17.48
CA GLY A 23 3.21 34.09 17.39
C GLY A 23 3.48 32.81 18.19
N GLN A 24 4.61 32.69 18.92
CA GLN A 24 4.84 31.59 19.86
C GLN A 24 4.45 31.99 21.29
N GLN A 25 3.57 31.21 21.93
CA GLN A 25 3.20 31.36 23.33
C GLN A 25 3.74 30.19 24.14
N THR A 26 4.69 30.45 25.05
CA THR A 26 5.13 29.45 26.04
C THR A 26 4.14 29.41 27.20
N LEU A 27 3.58 28.24 27.48
CA LEU A 27 2.65 28.02 28.60
C LEU A 27 3.37 27.42 29.81
N PHE A 28 4.36 26.56 29.58
CA PHE A 28 5.11 25.93 30.66
C PHE A 28 6.56 25.66 30.26
N ASN A 29 7.47 25.76 31.23
CA ASN A 29 8.87 25.38 31.08
C ASN A 29 9.21 24.34 32.15
N PHE A 30 9.57 23.12 31.73
CA PHE A 30 9.86 22.01 32.63
C PHE A 30 11.13 22.21 33.46
N VAL A 31 12.07 23.03 32.99
CA VAL A 31 13.33 23.40 33.67
C VAL A 31 13.14 24.56 34.64
N ARG A 32 12.27 25.52 34.28
CA ARG A 32 11.89 26.67 35.12
C ARG A 32 10.36 26.70 35.25
N PRO A 33 9.77 25.83 36.10
CA PRO A 33 8.32 25.71 36.21
C PRO A 33 7.67 27.03 36.57
N ALA A 34 6.59 27.37 35.88
CA ALA A 34 5.70 28.46 36.24
C ALA A 34 4.38 27.87 36.77
N ASP A 35 3.75 28.52 37.74
CA ASP A 35 2.54 28.05 38.43
C ASP A 35 1.25 28.18 37.59
N VAL A 36 1.32 28.03 36.26
CA VAL A 36 0.18 28.19 35.34
C VAL A 36 -0.28 26.87 34.71
N VAL A 37 0.52 25.81 34.79
CA VAL A 37 0.17 24.45 34.32
C VAL A 37 0.31 23.45 35.46
N LYS A 38 -0.68 22.58 35.61
CA LYS A 38 -0.64 21.40 36.47
C LYS A 38 0.00 20.26 35.69
N VAL A 39 0.95 19.58 36.32
CA VAL A 39 1.65 18.42 35.76
C VAL A 39 1.35 17.21 36.63
N ALA A 40 0.72 16.20 36.05
CA ALA A 40 0.43 14.94 36.70
C ALA A 40 1.05 13.78 35.89
N THR A 41 1.41 12.70 36.58
CA THR A 41 1.96 11.50 35.96
C THR A 41 1.18 10.28 36.43
N GLN A 42 0.96 9.33 35.53
CA GLN A 42 0.42 8.01 35.83
C GLN A 42 1.41 6.97 35.30
N ASP A 43 1.87 6.06 36.15
CA ASP A 43 2.89 5.05 35.81
C ASP A 43 4.15 5.65 35.14
N ALA A 44 4.42 6.92 35.42
CA ALA A 44 5.57 7.66 34.93
C ALA A 44 6.20 8.46 36.07
N SER A 45 7.51 8.70 35.98
CA SER A 45 8.27 9.45 36.96
C SER A 45 8.85 10.73 36.36
N LEU A 46 8.60 11.86 37.02
CA LEU A 46 9.21 13.17 36.76
C LEU A 46 10.10 13.55 37.96
N PRO A 47 11.42 13.26 37.94
CA PRO A 47 12.32 13.58 39.05
C PRO A 47 12.32 15.09 39.34
N GLN A 48 12.34 15.47 40.62
CA GLN A 48 12.19 16.88 41.05
C GLN A 48 13.40 17.78 40.76
N TYR A 49 14.61 17.22 40.50
CA TYR A 49 15.85 18.01 40.60
C TYR A 49 16.86 17.90 39.45
N ASN A 50 16.64 17.08 38.42
CA ASN A 50 17.67 16.83 37.41
C ASN A 50 17.25 17.41 36.06
N ALA A 51 17.56 18.70 35.86
CA ALA A 51 17.69 19.21 34.51
C ALA A 51 19.01 18.64 33.94
N GLU A 52 18.93 18.04 32.76
CA GLU A 52 20.04 17.38 32.09
C GLU A 52 20.53 18.27 30.97
N GLN A 53 21.85 18.46 30.93
CA GLN A 53 22.48 19.11 29.80
C GLN A 53 22.69 18.07 28.69
N THR A 54 22.14 18.32 27.51
CA THR A 54 22.35 17.48 26.33
C THR A 54 23.78 17.63 25.81
N PRO A 55 24.25 16.71 24.95
CA PRO A 55 25.54 16.87 24.27
C PRO A 55 25.68 18.20 23.52
N GLU A 56 24.57 18.77 23.04
CA GLU A 56 24.49 20.05 22.33
C GLU A 56 24.38 21.27 23.27
N GLY A 57 24.38 21.05 24.59
CA GLY A 57 24.36 22.09 25.60
C GLY A 57 22.97 22.59 25.99
N GLU A 58 21.89 22.01 25.46
CA GLU A 58 20.52 22.33 25.85
C GLU A 58 20.22 21.76 27.23
N VAL A 59 19.39 22.43 28.02
CA VAL A 59 18.98 21.96 29.34
C VAL A 59 17.52 21.52 29.25
N LEU A 60 17.26 20.22 29.47
CA LEU A 60 15.92 19.63 29.42
C LEU A 60 15.66 18.79 30.67
N ARG A 61 14.40 18.40 30.91
CA ARG A 61 14.01 17.60 32.07
C ARG A 61 13.52 16.22 31.67
N ARG A 62 14.05 15.18 32.30
CA ARG A 62 13.68 13.80 32.02
C ARG A 62 12.32 13.42 32.58
N ILE A 63 11.60 12.64 31.79
CA ILE A 63 10.40 11.89 32.18
C ILE A 63 10.62 10.45 31.78
N THR A 64 10.31 9.52 32.68
CA THR A 64 10.41 8.07 32.42
C THR A 64 9.03 7.44 32.50
N PHE A 65 8.59 6.81 31.42
CA PHE A 65 7.36 6.02 31.33
C PHE A 65 7.70 4.57 31.70
N ASN A 66 7.05 4.01 32.73
CA ASN A 66 7.30 2.65 33.19
C ASN A 66 6.40 1.63 32.45
N PRO A 67 6.77 0.34 32.41
CA PRO A 67 5.92 -0.70 31.84
C PRO A 67 4.53 -0.74 32.51
N ALA A 68 3.53 -0.25 31.79
CA ALA A 68 2.12 -0.25 32.18
C ALA A 68 1.26 -0.21 30.91
N ALA A 69 -0.07 -0.32 31.04
CA ALA A 69 -0.96 -0.33 29.87
C ALA A 69 -0.85 0.96 29.03
N GLU A 70 -0.88 2.11 29.70
CA GLU A 70 -0.73 3.43 29.08
C GLU A 70 -0.09 4.42 30.08
N PRO A 71 1.21 4.28 30.40
CA PRO A 71 1.91 5.27 31.23
C PRO A 71 1.83 6.65 30.58
N SER A 72 1.59 7.69 31.38
CA SER A 72 1.28 9.02 30.85
C SER A 72 1.79 10.20 31.69
N LEU A 73 1.98 11.31 31.00
CA LEU A 73 2.16 12.65 31.52
C LEU A 73 0.96 13.50 31.09
N VAL A 74 0.26 14.11 32.04
CA VAL A 74 -0.89 14.97 31.78
C VAL A 74 -0.56 16.41 32.16
N LEU A 75 -0.76 17.31 31.21
CA LEU A 75 -0.67 18.76 31.38
C LEU A 75 -2.08 19.34 31.35
N SER A 76 -2.45 20.14 32.35
CA SER A 76 -3.76 20.81 32.42
C SER A 76 -3.63 22.24 32.95
N PRO A 77 -4.58 23.15 32.63
CA PRO A 77 -4.57 24.49 33.19
C PRO A 77 -4.73 24.44 34.72
N GLN A 78 -4.09 25.37 35.43
CA GLN A 78 -4.27 25.48 36.88
C GLN A 78 -5.72 25.80 37.25
N SER A 79 -6.41 26.60 36.44
CA SER A 79 -7.84 26.90 36.54
C SER A 79 -8.45 27.14 35.16
N GLY A 80 -9.72 26.78 34.98
CA GLY A 80 -10.46 27.05 33.75
C GLY A 80 -10.03 26.16 32.57
N VAL A 81 -9.92 26.78 31.39
CA VAL A 81 -9.55 26.14 30.11
C VAL A 81 -8.47 27.00 29.43
N TRP A 82 -7.72 26.42 28.50
CA TRP A 82 -6.92 27.20 27.57
C TRP A 82 -7.73 27.56 26.32
N ASP A 83 -7.63 28.83 25.90
CA ASP A 83 -8.13 29.29 24.61
C ASP A 83 -6.97 29.32 23.61
N TRP A 84 -6.96 28.35 22.70
CA TRP A 84 -6.01 28.21 21.59
C TRP A 84 -6.66 28.53 20.23
N SER A 85 -7.77 29.28 20.22
CA SER A 85 -8.48 29.65 19.00
C SER A 85 -7.64 30.43 18.00
N GLN A 86 -6.55 31.06 18.43
CA GLN A 86 -5.63 31.82 17.58
C GLN A 86 -4.36 31.05 17.17
N SER A 87 -4.22 29.79 17.59
CA SER A 87 -3.04 28.97 17.29
C SER A 87 -3.39 27.80 16.37
N SER A 88 -2.45 27.39 15.53
CA SER A 88 -2.64 26.25 14.61
C SER A 88 -1.98 24.97 15.11
N ALA A 89 -1.01 25.04 16.03
CA ALA A 89 -0.38 23.86 16.62
C ALA A 89 -0.02 24.03 18.11
N MET A 90 -0.04 22.92 18.83
CA MET A 90 0.66 22.76 20.11
C MET A 90 2.14 22.54 19.84
N SER A 91 3.01 23.18 20.62
CA SER A 91 4.46 23.05 20.51
C SER A 91 5.09 22.45 21.76
N LEU A 92 6.07 21.58 21.55
CA LEU A 92 6.84 20.94 22.61
C LEU A 92 8.30 20.77 22.21
N ARG A 93 9.23 21.37 22.96
CA ARG A 93 10.65 21.07 22.83
C ARG A 93 10.93 19.72 23.51
N ILE A 94 11.32 18.73 22.71
CA ILE A 94 11.41 17.32 23.10
C ILE A 94 12.67 16.65 22.53
N GLN A 95 13.18 15.66 23.26
CA GLN A 95 14.25 14.77 22.82
C GLN A 95 13.97 13.34 23.28
N SER A 96 14.30 12.34 22.47
CA SER A 96 14.37 10.95 22.95
C SER A 96 15.58 10.82 23.88
N ALA A 97 15.37 10.32 25.09
CA ALA A 97 16.47 10.06 26.02
C ALA A 97 17.02 8.62 25.88
N MET A 98 16.74 7.99 24.74
CA MET A 98 17.10 6.63 24.38
C MET A 98 17.94 6.64 23.09
N ASP A 99 18.77 5.61 22.90
CA ASP A 99 19.60 5.45 21.69
C ASP A 99 18.80 4.97 20.46
N TRP A 100 17.48 4.83 20.59
CA TRP A 100 16.56 4.39 19.55
C TRP A 100 15.31 5.29 19.47
N ALA A 101 14.56 5.14 18.39
CA ALA A 101 13.32 5.88 18.18
C ALA A 101 12.18 5.38 19.08
N LEU A 102 11.34 6.29 19.56
CA LEU A 102 10.19 6.00 20.43
C LEU A 102 8.89 6.28 19.70
N THR A 103 7.86 5.49 19.96
CA THR A 103 6.48 5.83 19.57
C THR A 103 5.76 6.46 20.76
N LEU A 104 5.40 7.73 20.62
CA LEU A 104 4.65 8.50 21.61
C LEU A 104 3.26 8.82 21.07
N TYR A 105 2.28 8.92 21.96
CA TYR A 105 0.95 9.43 21.65
C TYR A 105 0.76 10.77 22.33
N VAL A 106 0.24 11.74 21.60
CA VAL A 106 -0.16 13.04 22.13
C VAL A 106 -1.67 13.18 21.94
N LYS A 107 -2.40 13.30 23.03
CA LYS A 107 -3.86 13.53 23.03
C LYS A 107 -4.16 14.92 23.58
N VAL A 108 -4.82 15.75 22.79
CA VAL A 108 -5.39 17.03 23.21
C VAL A 108 -6.89 16.82 23.43
N GLN A 109 -7.45 17.33 24.54
CA GLN A 109 -8.86 17.18 24.86
C GLN A 109 -9.50 18.54 25.16
N SER A 110 -10.71 18.77 24.63
CA SER A 110 -11.56 19.91 24.97
C SER A 110 -12.60 19.57 26.04
N SER A 111 -13.17 20.60 26.67
CA SER A 111 -14.15 20.49 27.76
C SER A 111 -15.42 19.70 27.40
N ASP A 112 -15.76 19.65 26.12
CA ASP A 112 -16.88 18.88 25.54
C ASP A 112 -16.57 17.37 25.38
N GLY A 113 -15.37 16.94 25.76
CA GLY A 113 -14.93 15.55 25.71
C GLY A 113 -14.33 15.14 24.37
N LYS A 114 -14.34 16.00 23.34
CA LYS A 114 -13.71 15.71 22.06
C LYS A 114 -12.19 15.64 22.19
N THR A 115 -11.57 14.85 21.31
CA THR A 115 -10.13 14.60 21.36
C THR A 115 -9.48 14.64 19.99
N LEU A 116 -8.24 15.14 19.99
CA LEU A 116 -7.33 15.11 18.87
C LEU A 116 -6.10 14.29 19.27
N VAL A 117 -5.76 13.26 18.50
CA VAL A 117 -4.69 12.31 18.82
C VAL A 117 -3.63 12.31 17.73
N SER A 118 -2.36 12.36 18.13
CA SER A 118 -1.20 12.28 17.24
C SER A 118 -0.28 11.14 17.66
N ARG A 119 0.09 10.28 16.71
CA ARG A 119 1.16 9.28 16.88
C ARG A 119 2.47 9.87 16.40
N ILE A 120 3.46 9.93 17.27
CA ILE A 120 4.76 10.54 17.03
C ILE A 120 5.82 9.45 17.02
N ASP A 121 6.51 9.28 15.89
CA ASP A 121 7.73 8.48 15.81
C ASP A 121 8.92 9.41 16.11
N LEU A 122 9.27 9.51 17.39
CA LEU A 122 10.31 10.40 17.91
C LEU A 122 11.69 9.74 17.69
N PRO A 123 12.54 10.25 16.78
CA PRO A 123 13.87 9.68 16.55
C PRO A 123 14.81 9.90 17.73
N ALA A 124 15.83 9.05 17.83
CA ALA A 124 17.01 9.34 18.63
C ALA A 124 17.76 10.55 18.04
N GLY A 125 18.51 11.27 18.88
CA GLY A 125 19.32 12.40 18.48
C GLY A 125 19.04 13.66 19.30
N PRO A 126 19.41 14.85 18.79
CA PRO A 126 19.32 16.11 19.53
C PRO A 126 17.86 16.55 19.73
N ALA A 127 17.66 17.50 20.65
CA ALA A 127 16.33 18.04 20.91
C ALA A 127 15.76 18.76 19.67
N GLN A 128 14.44 18.71 19.56
CA GLN A 128 13.68 19.24 18.45
C GLN A 128 12.34 19.81 18.93
N THR A 129 11.75 20.68 18.13
CA THR A 129 10.43 21.24 18.40
C THR A 129 9.38 20.38 17.72
N LEU A 130 8.62 19.61 18.51
CA LEU A 130 7.43 18.90 18.03
C LEU A 130 6.28 19.89 17.88
N LEU A 131 5.64 19.88 16.72
CA LEU A 131 4.40 20.61 16.43
C LEU A 131 3.27 19.61 16.19
N VAL A 132 2.24 19.69 17.02
CA VAL A 132 1.01 18.90 16.88
C VAL A 132 -0.10 19.82 16.37
N PRO A 133 -0.53 19.69 15.10
CA PRO A 133 -1.61 20.50 14.56
C PRO A 133 -2.87 20.37 15.42
N LEU A 134 -3.54 21.49 15.72
CA LEU A 134 -4.77 21.56 16.51
C LEU A 134 -6.05 21.35 15.68
N GLN A 135 -5.88 21.06 14.40
CA GLN A 135 -6.89 20.56 13.48
C GLN A 135 -6.36 19.26 12.87
N ALA A 136 -7.24 18.29 12.61
CA ALA A 136 -6.85 17.03 12.00
C ALA A 136 -6.07 17.27 10.71
N ASN A 137 -4.88 16.67 10.63
CA ASN A 137 -3.99 16.80 9.49
C ASN A 137 -3.22 15.50 9.30
N SER A 138 -3.08 15.07 8.05
CA SER A 138 -2.30 13.89 7.70
C SER A 138 -1.63 14.14 6.35
N PRO A 139 -0.61 13.35 5.97
CA PRO A 139 -0.12 13.37 4.60
C PRO A 139 -1.23 13.21 3.54
N LEU A 140 -2.29 12.45 3.85
CA LEU A 140 -3.43 12.27 2.94
C LEU A 140 -4.18 13.57 2.68
N SER A 141 -4.26 14.50 3.65
CA SER A 141 -4.80 15.84 3.41
C SER A 141 -3.98 16.62 2.36
N GLN A 142 -2.70 16.25 2.21
CA GLN A 142 -1.77 16.74 1.19
C GLN A 142 -1.75 15.90 -0.10
N GLY A 143 -2.68 14.94 -0.20
CA GLY A 143 -2.87 14.06 -1.36
C GLY A 143 -1.84 12.95 -1.49
N MET A 144 -1.14 12.60 -0.40
CA MET A 144 -0.07 11.59 -0.41
C MET A 144 -0.16 10.63 0.79
N LYS A 145 0.18 9.35 0.61
CA LYS A 145 0.10 8.33 1.67
C LYS A 145 1.07 8.59 2.82
N ALA A 146 2.31 8.98 2.49
CA ALA A 146 3.34 9.37 3.46
C ALA A 146 3.87 10.77 3.16
N GLY A 147 4.17 11.53 4.21
CA GLY A 147 4.68 12.90 4.09
C GLY A 147 6.21 12.95 4.05
N PRO A 148 6.80 14.12 3.80
CA PRO A 148 8.25 14.32 3.79
C PRO A 148 8.91 13.83 5.10
N PRO A 149 10.17 13.34 5.07
CA PRO A 149 10.87 12.91 6.26
C PRO A 149 10.94 14.02 7.30
N MET A 150 10.67 13.66 8.56
CA MET A 150 10.79 14.54 9.71
C MET A 150 11.88 14.02 10.64
N PRO A 151 12.57 14.90 11.38
CA PRO A 151 12.41 16.35 11.44
C PRO A 151 13.08 17.08 10.27
N ILE A 152 12.66 18.32 10.04
CA ILE A 152 13.30 19.26 9.10
C ILE A 152 13.96 20.42 9.84
N THR A 153 14.83 21.17 9.16
CA THR A 153 15.39 22.42 9.69
C THR A 153 14.64 23.62 9.10
N VAL A 154 14.07 24.45 9.97
CA VAL A 154 13.40 25.71 9.61
C VAL A 154 14.06 26.82 10.41
N GLU A 155 14.63 27.83 9.74
CA GLU A 155 15.32 28.96 10.38
C GLU A 155 16.39 28.53 11.42
N GLY A 156 17.14 27.46 11.10
CA GLY A 156 18.18 26.91 11.98
C GLY A 156 17.64 26.05 13.14
N GLN A 157 16.32 25.90 13.29
CA GLN A 157 15.71 25.05 14.31
C GLN A 157 15.28 23.70 13.72
N ARG A 158 15.55 22.63 14.47
CA ARG A 158 15.07 21.27 14.16
C ARG A 158 13.61 21.16 14.60
N VAL A 159 12.70 20.95 13.66
CA VAL A 159 11.26 20.92 13.87
C VAL A 159 10.67 19.62 13.31
N MET A 160 9.75 19.03 14.07
CA MET A 160 8.99 17.84 13.69
C MET A 160 7.52 18.21 13.62
N LEU A 161 6.93 18.17 12.44
CA LEU A 161 5.49 18.35 12.26
C LEU A 161 4.79 16.99 12.30
N ALA A 162 3.86 16.82 13.23
CA ALA A 162 3.08 15.61 13.38
C ALA A 162 1.81 15.60 12.52
N GLY A 163 1.29 14.39 12.25
CA GLY A 163 -0.10 14.21 11.86
C GLY A 163 -1.00 14.08 13.09
N SER A 164 -2.27 14.45 12.94
CA SER A 164 -3.29 14.40 13.99
C SER A 164 -4.64 13.93 13.44
N ALA A 165 -5.42 13.22 14.25
CA ALA A 165 -6.76 12.73 13.92
C ALA A 165 -7.75 13.01 15.04
N GLY A 166 -9.02 13.24 14.69
CA GLY A 166 -10.07 13.64 15.62
C GLY A 166 -10.39 15.13 15.53
N GLU A 167 -11.04 15.67 16.56
CA GLU A 167 -11.46 17.07 16.61
C GLU A 167 -11.46 17.57 18.06
N ILE A 168 -11.31 18.89 18.24
CA ILE A 168 -11.40 19.58 19.53
C ILE A 168 -12.04 20.95 19.34
N ASP A 169 -12.70 21.47 20.38
CA ASP A 169 -12.94 22.90 20.48
C ASP A 169 -11.69 23.60 21.03
N ARG A 170 -10.98 24.32 20.14
CA ARG A 170 -9.73 25.01 20.50
C ARG A 170 -9.93 26.12 21.52
N SER A 171 -11.14 26.66 21.71
CA SER A 171 -11.40 27.71 22.69
C SER A 171 -11.52 27.18 24.12
N GLN A 172 -11.64 25.85 24.29
CA GLN A 172 -11.90 25.22 25.58
C GLN A 172 -11.03 23.97 25.83
N VAL A 173 -9.71 24.08 25.57
CA VAL A 173 -8.79 22.95 25.80
C VAL A 173 -8.57 22.73 27.30
N VAL A 174 -8.75 21.50 27.76
CA VAL A 174 -8.65 21.12 29.18
C VAL A 174 -7.43 20.26 29.50
N SER A 175 -6.88 19.53 28.53
CA SER A 175 -5.68 18.73 28.78
C SER A 175 -4.86 18.41 27.54
N VAL A 176 -3.56 18.17 27.77
CA VAL A 176 -2.65 17.48 26.86
C VAL A 176 -2.07 16.28 27.58
N THR A 177 -2.22 15.10 27.01
CA THR A 177 -1.65 13.85 27.53
C THR A 177 -0.57 13.35 26.59
N LEU A 178 0.64 13.11 27.10
CA LEU A 178 1.68 12.34 26.44
C LEU A 178 1.64 10.91 27.00
N SER A 179 1.55 9.89 26.16
CA SER A 179 1.53 8.50 26.59
C SER A 179 2.32 7.56 25.68
N MET A 180 2.58 6.35 26.18
CA MET A 180 3.09 5.22 25.42
C MET A 180 2.13 4.04 25.61
N ILE A 181 1.89 3.23 24.58
CA ILE A 181 1.04 2.03 24.70
C ILE A 181 1.92 0.84 25.05
N LYS A 182 1.69 0.23 26.22
CA LYS A 182 2.34 -1.01 26.68
C LYS A 182 3.86 -1.09 26.40
N PRO A 183 4.68 -0.10 26.84
CA PRO A 183 6.12 -0.19 26.63
C PRO A 183 6.70 -1.40 27.39
N ALA A 184 7.50 -2.21 26.70
CA ALA A 184 8.07 -3.44 27.27
C ALA A 184 9.17 -3.20 28.32
N ALA A 185 9.72 -1.99 28.35
CA ALA A 185 10.76 -1.56 29.29
C ALA A 185 10.55 -0.08 29.61
N PRO A 186 11.12 0.44 30.71
CA PRO A 186 11.12 1.87 30.98
C PRO A 186 11.73 2.64 29.81
N GLN A 187 11.04 3.70 29.36
CA GLN A 187 11.48 4.55 28.25
C GLN A 187 11.41 6.01 28.67
N SER A 188 12.42 6.79 28.30
CA SER A 188 12.56 8.17 28.74
C SER A 188 12.56 9.17 27.59
N ILE A 189 11.98 10.35 27.85
CA ILE A 189 12.09 11.54 27.01
C ILE A 189 12.63 12.70 27.84
N LEU A 190 13.20 13.70 27.17
CA LEU A 190 13.56 14.98 27.78
C LEU A 190 12.64 16.08 27.24
N LEU A 191 12.12 16.94 28.12
CA LEU A 191 11.21 18.04 27.78
C LEU A 191 11.74 19.39 28.27
N GLU A 192 11.45 20.47 27.55
CA GLU A 192 11.80 21.83 27.96
C GLU A 192 10.60 22.79 27.92
N ARG A 193 10.22 23.29 26.76
CA ARG A 193 9.15 24.29 26.60
C ARG A 193 7.91 23.66 26.00
N PHE A 194 6.76 23.85 26.66
CA PHE A 194 5.43 23.51 26.18
C PHE A 194 4.63 24.78 25.92
N GLY A 195 3.91 24.81 24.81
CA GLY A 195 3.16 25.98 24.40
C GLY A 195 2.31 25.76 23.17
N VAL A 196 1.99 26.86 22.49
CA VAL A 196 1.31 26.88 21.20
C VAL A 196 2.00 27.85 20.26
N GLN A 197 1.88 27.60 18.96
CA GLN A 197 2.39 28.50 17.93
C GLN A 197 1.68 28.27 16.60
N ASP A 198 2.03 29.09 15.61
CA ASP A 198 1.66 28.83 14.24
C ASP A 198 2.57 27.75 13.60
N SER A 199 1.97 26.86 12.82
CA SER A 199 2.58 25.75 12.10
C SER A 199 2.60 25.94 10.59
N GLU A 200 1.89 26.94 10.05
CA GLU A 200 1.83 27.20 8.61
C GLU A 200 3.23 27.42 7.98
N PRO A 201 4.16 28.18 8.59
CA PRO A 201 5.50 28.34 8.04
C PRO A 201 6.27 27.01 7.94
N VAL A 202 6.09 26.12 8.92
CA VAL A 202 6.75 24.80 8.96
C VAL A 202 6.12 23.85 7.96
N LEU A 203 4.79 23.84 7.84
CA LEU A 203 4.08 23.10 6.80
C LEU A 203 4.59 23.55 5.42
N LYS A 204 4.63 24.86 5.18
CA LYS A 204 5.08 25.41 3.91
C LYS A 204 6.54 25.05 3.63
N ALA A 205 7.44 25.14 4.62
CA ALA A 205 8.83 24.71 4.47
C ALA A 205 8.95 23.20 4.18
N ALA A 206 8.12 22.37 4.83
CA ALA A 206 8.16 20.92 4.63
C ALA A 206 7.72 20.50 3.22
N TYR A 207 6.72 21.17 2.65
CA TYR A 207 6.05 20.73 1.42
C TYR A 207 6.35 21.60 0.18
N SER A 208 6.92 22.80 0.32
CA SER A 208 7.22 23.66 -0.86
C SER A 208 8.37 23.09 -1.70
N GLU A 209 8.22 23.14 -3.02
CA GLU A 209 9.24 22.64 -3.95
C GLU A 209 9.75 21.23 -3.61
N LEU A 210 8.81 20.35 -3.23
CA LEU A 210 9.04 18.96 -2.89
C LEU A 210 9.53 18.15 -4.09
N VAL A 211 9.07 18.51 -5.30
CA VAL A 211 9.27 17.78 -6.54
C VAL A 211 10.07 18.63 -7.53
N ASP A 212 11.13 18.06 -8.11
CA ASP A 212 11.93 18.69 -9.17
C ASP A 212 11.31 18.53 -10.57
N ALA A 213 11.97 19.07 -11.60
CA ALA A 213 11.49 19.02 -13.00
C ALA A 213 11.31 17.60 -13.57
N TYR A 214 11.98 16.61 -12.96
CA TYR A 214 11.94 15.20 -13.37
C TYR A 214 10.95 14.37 -12.53
N GLY A 215 10.22 14.99 -11.60
CA GLY A 215 9.30 14.27 -10.72
C GLY A 215 9.96 13.67 -9.48
N GLN A 216 11.24 13.96 -9.22
CA GLN A 216 11.99 13.39 -8.10
C GLN A 216 11.92 14.28 -6.86
N SER A 217 12.05 13.67 -5.68
CA SER A 217 12.01 14.39 -4.41
C SER A 217 13.26 15.27 -4.19
N ASN A 218 13.06 16.51 -3.76
CA ASN A 218 14.11 17.44 -3.34
C ASN A 218 14.56 17.24 -1.89
N ARG A 219 14.00 16.26 -1.17
CA ARG A 219 14.32 16.05 0.26
C ARG A 219 15.48 15.10 0.50
N ALA A 220 15.93 14.39 -0.53
CA ALA A 220 17.04 13.46 -0.44
C ALA A 220 17.92 13.47 -1.70
N ARG A 221 19.10 12.90 -1.56
CA ARG A 221 19.98 12.51 -2.67
C ARG A 221 20.25 11.02 -2.55
N TRP A 222 20.28 10.34 -3.69
CA TRP A 222 20.56 8.90 -3.79
C TRP A 222 21.33 8.64 -5.09
N PRO A 223 21.97 7.45 -5.23
CA PRO A 223 22.87 7.18 -6.35
C PRO A 223 22.23 7.30 -7.74
N GLU A 224 20.96 6.90 -7.89
CA GLU A 224 20.23 6.90 -9.15
C GLU A 224 19.55 8.26 -9.47
N LYS A 225 19.66 9.26 -8.58
CA LYS A 225 18.99 10.56 -8.78
C LYS A 225 19.56 11.28 -10.00
N VAL A 226 18.68 11.64 -10.92
CA VAL A 226 19.02 12.35 -12.16
C VAL A 226 19.02 13.85 -11.93
N SER A 227 19.97 14.57 -12.54
CA SER A 227 20.05 16.03 -12.50
C SER A 227 20.06 16.70 -13.89
N SER A 228 20.05 15.93 -14.98
CA SER A 228 20.17 16.45 -16.36
C SER A 228 19.63 15.46 -17.40
N ASP A 229 19.20 15.98 -18.55
CA ASP A 229 18.81 15.16 -19.72
C ASP A 229 19.98 14.31 -20.24
N GLU A 230 21.22 14.80 -20.15
CA GLU A 230 22.42 14.05 -20.52
C GLU A 230 22.60 12.80 -19.66
N GLN A 231 22.30 12.90 -18.36
CA GLN A 231 22.34 11.74 -17.46
C GLN A 231 21.24 10.72 -17.80
N LEU A 232 20.03 11.16 -18.16
CA LEU A 232 18.98 10.24 -18.63
C LEU A 232 19.45 9.46 -19.86
N LYS A 233 19.95 10.17 -20.88
CA LYS A 233 20.44 9.57 -22.12
C LYS A 233 21.61 8.62 -21.88
N ALA A 234 22.55 9.00 -21.01
CA ALA A 234 23.69 8.15 -20.64
C ALA A 234 23.25 6.88 -19.90
N ALA A 235 22.29 6.99 -18.97
CA ALA A 235 21.73 5.85 -18.25
C ALA A 235 21.02 4.88 -19.22
N ALA A 236 20.19 5.42 -20.12
CA ALA A 236 19.51 4.63 -21.14
C ALA A 236 20.47 3.92 -22.11
N ALA A 237 21.53 4.59 -22.55
CA ALA A 237 22.55 3.98 -23.43
C ALA A 237 23.30 2.84 -22.71
N LYS A 238 23.65 3.03 -21.43
CA LYS A 238 24.28 2.00 -20.61
C LYS A 238 23.37 0.79 -20.42
N GLU A 239 22.09 1.03 -20.12
CA GLU A 239 21.09 -0.02 -19.99
C GLU A 239 20.92 -0.80 -21.30
N GLN A 240 20.79 -0.12 -22.44
CA GLN A 240 20.60 -0.76 -23.74
C GLN A 240 21.73 -1.77 -24.05
N GLN A 241 22.98 -1.41 -23.74
CA GLN A 241 24.12 -2.31 -23.90
C GLN A 241 24.04 -3.53 -22.98
N GLN A 242 23.57 -3.36 -21.74
CA GLN A 242 23.37 -4.46 -20.80
C GLN A 242 22.25 -5.40 -21.25
N LEU A 243 21.10 -4.85 -21.64
CA LEU A 243 19.95 -5.62 -22.12
C LEU A 243 20.34 -6.50 -23.32
N LYS A 244 21.12 -5.96 -24.26
CA LYS A 244 21.64 -6.74 -25.40
C LYS A 244 22.40 -8.00 -24.97
N GLY A 245 23.25 -7.88 -23.94
CA GLY A 245 23.98 -9.01 -23.38
C GLY A 245 23.07 -10.04 -22.74
N TRP A 246 22.14 -9.59 -21.88
CA TRP A 246 21.22 -10.48 -21.17
C TRP A 246 20.19 -11.16 -22.08
N LEU A 247 19.73 -10.49 -23.13
CA LEU A 247 18.86 -11.11 -24.14
C LEU A 247 19.60 -12.18 -24.94
N ALA A 248 20.86 -11.93 -25.33
CA ALA A 248 21.68 -12.95 -25.98
C ALA A 248 21.96 -14.18 -25.10
N GLU A 249 21.98 -14.02 -23.77
CA GLU A 249 22.02 -15.13 -22.82
C GLU A 249 20.67 -15.85 -22.74
N ARG A 250 19.56 -15.11 -22.73
CA ARG A 250 18.20 -15.67 -22.72
C ARG A 250 17.94 -16.52 -23.98
N ASP A 251 18.36 -16.08 -25.16
CA ASP A 251 18.15 -16.80 -26.42
C ASP A 251 18.80 -18.19 -26.43
N LYS A 252 19.80 -18.42 -25.57
CA LYS A 252 20.46 -19.73 -25.39
C LYS A 252 19.83 -20.58 -24.29
N SER A 253 18.84 -20.06 -23.58
CA SER A 253 18.17 -20.76 -22.49
C SER A 253 17.20 -21.81 -23.02
N ALA A 254 16.98 -22.86 -22.23
CA ALA A 254 16.07 -23.95 -22.55
C ALA A 254 14.61 -23.56 -22.26
N LEU A 255 14.11 -22.57 -23.00
CA LEU A 255 12.75 -22.04 -22.89
C LEU A 255 12.02 -22.20 -24.21
N ASP A 256 10.72 -22.47 -24.14
CA ASP A 256 9.85 -22.39 -25.32
C ASP A 256 9.47 -20.94 -25.62
N LYS A 257 8.73 -20.72 -26.72
CA LYS A 257 8.32 -19.37 -27.14
C LYS A 257 7.43 -18.64 -26.12
N PHE A 258 6.75 -19.37 -25.23
CA PHE A 258 5.92 -18.83 -24.16
C PHE A 258 6.69 -18.67 -22.84
N GLY A 259 7.98 -19.01 -22.81
CA GLY A 259 8.81 -18.91 -21.60
C GLY A 259 8.67 -20.09 -20.63
N GLY A 260 8.08 -21.21 -21.08
CA GLY A 260 8.08 -22.48 -20.34
C GLY A 260 9.41 -23.21 -20.47
N SER A 261 9.81 -23.96 -19.43
CA SER A 261 11.05 -24.71 -19.43
C SER A 261 10.95 -25.93 -20.34
N THR A 262 11.79 -26.00 -21.38
CA THR A 262 11.92 -27.22 -22.21
C THR A 262 12.72 -28.32 -21.51
N LYS A 263 13.30 -28.02 -20.35
CA LYS A 263 13.83 -29.02 -19.40
C LYS A 263 12.67 -29.54 -18.54
N GLY A 264 12.48 -30.85 -18.53
CA GLY A 264 11.40 -31.52 -17.81
C GLY A 264 10.59 -32.48 -18.70
N PRO A 265 9.57 -33.14 -18.15
CA PRO A 265 8.66 -33.98 -18.90
C PRO A 265 7.77 -33.12 -19.78
N ALA A 266 7.47 -33.64 -20.97
CA ALA A 266 6.41 -33.10 -21.78
C ALA A 266 5.07 -33.35 -21.08
N PHE A 267 4.22 -32.34 -21.12
CA PHE A 267 2.80 -32.40 -20.82
C PHE A 267 2.03 -32.41 -22.15
N GLU A 268 0.73 -32.72 -22.12
CA GLU A 268 -0.11 -32.56 -23.31
C GLU A 268 -0.13 -31.09 -23.75
N ALA A 269 0.20 -30.84 -25.02
CA ALA A 269 0.16 -29.53 -25.66
C ALA A 269 -1.25 -29.23 -26.18
N SER A 270 -2.05 -28.53 -25.37
CA SER A 270 -3.45 -28.21 -25.69
C SER A 270 -3.61 -27.01 -26.62
N GLY A 271 -2.53 -26.26 -26.89
CA GLY A 271 -2.60 -24.97 -27.58
C GLY A 271 -2.95 -23.78 -26.67
N PHE A 272 -3.20 -24.01 -25.37
CA PHE A 272 -3.52 -22.98 -24.39
C PHE A 272 -2.79 -23.21 -23.06
N PHE A 273 -2.71 -22.17 -22.24
CA PHE A 273 -2.24 -22.34 -20.86
C PHE A 273 -3.23 -23.19 -20.07
N ARG A 274 -2.70 -24.08 -19.23
CA ARG A 274 -3.51 -24.92 -18.35
C ARG A 274 -2.77 -25.25 -17.06
N THR A 275 -3.46 -25.89 -16.12
CA THR A 275 -2.88 -26.38 -14.88
C THR A 275 -2.78 -27.89 -14.91
N GLU A 276 -1.74 -28.45 -14.30
CA GLU A 276 -1.62 -29.90 -14.07
C GLU A 276 -0.83 -30.18 -12.80
N LYS A 277 -1.27 -31.17 -12.03
CA LYS A 277 -0.51 -31.68 -10.89
C LYS A 277 0.26 -32.94 -11.31
N ARG A 278 1.55 -32.98 -11.01
CA ARG A 278 2.41 -34.16 -11.24
C ARG A 278 3.36 -34.33 -10.06
N ASP A 279 3.41 -35.56 -9.53
CA ASP A 279 4.26 -35.94 -8.41
C ASP A 279 4.16 -35.00 -7.20
N GLY A 280 2.93 -34.60 -6.85
CA GLY A 280 2.65 -33.75 -5.70
C GLY A 280 2.86 -32.25 -5.92
N ARG A 281 3.41 -31.82 -7.07
CA ARG A 281 3.58 -30.41 -7.44
C ARG A 281 2.57 -29.98 -8.51
N TRP A 282 2.02 -28.79 -8.34
CA TRP A 282 1.23 -28.09 -9.35
C TRP A 282 2.15 -27.35 -10.33
N TYR A 283 1.76 -27.36 -11.60
CA TYR A 283 2.41 -26.64 -12.68
C TYR A 283 1.36 -25.82 -13.44
N LEU A 284 1.77 -24.62 -13.89
CA LEU A 284 1.20 -24.10 -15.13
C LEU A 284 1.89 -24.82 -16.29
N VAL A 285 1.17 -25.06 -17.37
CA VAL A 285 1.64 -25.72 -18.57
C VAL A 285 1.44 -24.78 -19.73
N THR A 286 2.49 -24.54 -20.52
CA THR A 286 2.39 -23.69 -21.70
C THR A 286 1.53 -24.33 -22.79
N PRO A 287 1.07 -23.57 -23.79
CA PRO A 287 0.41 -24.11 -24.98
C PRO A 287 1.17 -25.24 -25.69
N LEU A 288 2.50 -25.30 -25.53
CA LEU A 288 3.37 -26.32 -26.12
C LEU A 288 3.63 -27.52 -25.19
N GLY A 289 2.99 -27.58 -24.03
CA GLY A 289 3.12 -28.71 -23.11
C GLY A 289 4.38 -28.66 -22.24
N HIS A 290 4.93 -27.47 -21.95
CA HIS A 290 6.10 -27.34 -21.08
C HIS A 290 5.75 -26.78 -19.70
N PRO A 291 6.44 -27.19 -18.63
CA PRO A 291 6.27 -26.62 -17.30
C PRO A 291 6.57 -25.12 -17.30
N PHE A 292 5.68 -24.35 -16.70
CA PHE A 292 5.72 -22.90 -16.60
C PHE A 292 5.58 -22.47 -15.14
N TYR A 293 6.42 -21.53 -14.72
CA TYR A 293 6.29 -20.83 -13.46
C TYR A 293 6.16 -19.34 -13.78
N SER A 294 5.04 -18.75 -13.41
CA SER A 294 4.67 -17.39 -13.82
C SER A 294 5.42 -16.36 -13.00
N LEU A 295 6.48 -15.78 -13.55
CA LEU A 295 7.25 -14.67 -12.97
C LEU A 295 6.77 -13.39 -13.64
N GLY A 296 5.87 -12.68 -12.96
CA GLY A 296 5.18 -11.52 -13.50
C GLY A 296 5.54 -10.19 -12.87
N VAL A 297 5.19 -9.12 -13.56
CA VAL A 297 5.21 -7.73 -13.05
C VAL A 297 3.85 -7.11 -13.35
N ASN A 298 3.17 -6.57 -12.34
CA ASN A 298 1.91 -5.85 -12.51
C ASN A 298 2.14 -4.39 -12.90
N THR A 299 1.06 -3.78 -13.40
CA THR A 299 0.94 -2.36 -13.74
C THR A 299 2.08 -1.84 -14.63
N VAL A 300 2.54 -2.69 -15.56
CA VAL A 300 3.55 -2.32 -16.56
C VAL A 300 2.89 -1.39 -17.57
N SER A 301 2.88 -0.10 -17.26
CA SER A 301 2.17 0.92 -18.04
C SER A 301 2.87 2.26 -17.97
N PRO A 302 2.82 3.10 -19.02
CA PRO A 302 3.44 4.42 -19.00
C PRO A 302 2.60 5.48 -18.27
N ASP A 303 1.36 5.19 -17.89
CA ASP A 303 0.39 6.16 -17.37
C ASP A 303 0.09 6.02 -15.86
N ASN A 304 0.68 5.04 -15.17
CA ASN A 304 0.38 4.73 -13.77
C ASN A 304 1.12 5.60 -12.73
N SER A 305 1.74 6.70 -13.14
CA SER A 305 2.50 7.60 -12.25
C SER A 305 2.17 9.09 -12.38
N GLN A 306 1.00 9.38 -12.93
CA GLN A 306 0.42 10.72 -12.92
C GLN A 306 0.09 11.18 -11.50
N THR A 307 0.21 12.48 -11.25
CA THR A 307 -0.10 13.09 -9.96
C THR A 307 -0.86 14.39 -10.12
N TYR A 308 -1.87 14.63 -9.29
CA TYR A 308 -2.61 15.89 -9.29
C TYR A 308 -1.68 17.05 -8.94
N VAL A 309 -1.84 18.18 -9.61
CA VAL A 309 -1.09 19.42 -9.34
C VAL A 309 -2.00 20.56 -8.91
N ALA A 310 -3.27 20.53 -9.33
CA ALA A 310 -4.25 21.59 -9.05
C ALA A 310 -4.40 21.84 -7.55
N GLY A 311 -4.19 23.09 -7.13
CA GLY A 311 -4.29 23.53 -5.73
C GLY A 311 -3.05 23.24 -4.88
N ARG A 312 -2.08 22.50 -5.41
CA ARG A 312 -0.80 22.19 -4.75
C ARG A 312 0.41 22.46 -5.64
N GLU A 313 0.29 23.37 -6.60
CA GLU A 313 1.36 23.74 -7.53
C GLU A 313 2.64 24.19 -6.80
N TRP A 314 2.51 24.79 -5.63
CA TRP A 314 3.62 25.22 -4.77
C TRP A 314 4.50 24.07 -4.26
N MET A 315 4.03 22.81 -4.32
CA MET A 315 4.84 21.63 -4.01
C MET A 315 5.80 21.26 -5.15
N PHE A 316 5.70 21.88 -6.33
CA PHE A 316 6.49 21.52 -7.50
C PHE A 316 7.40 22.69 -7.89
N GLY A 317 8.72 22.46 -7.87
CA GLY A 317 9.70 23.50 -8.17
C GLY A 317 9.79 23.88 -9.64
N ALA A 318 9.32 23.02 -10.55
CA ALA A 318 9.45 23.22 -11.99
C ALA A 318 8.34 22.51 -12.78
N LEU A 319 7.12 23.06 -12.74
CA LEU A 319 6.01 22.68 -13.61
C LEU A 319 6.06 23.48 -14.93
N PRO A 320 5.92 22.86 -16.12
CA PRO A 320 5.93 23.60 -17.38
C PRO A 320 4.77 24.58 -17.48
N LYS A 321 5.04 25.76 -18.03
CA LYS A 321 4.01 26.75 -18.40
C LYS A 321 3.42 26.41 -19.77
N ALA A 322 2.25 26.98 -20.08
CA ALA A 322 1.64 26.81 -21.39
C ALA A 322 2.57 27.31 -22.50
N GLY A 323 2.78 26.48 -23.53
CA GLY A 323 3.69 26.74 -24.64
C GLY A 323 5.16 26.41 -24.36
N GLU A 324 5.53 26.02 -23.14
CA GLU A 324 6.87 25.48 -22.86
C GLU A 324 6.97 24.01 -23.30
N PRO A 325 8.19 23.52 -23.60
CA PRO A 325 8.40 22.09 -23.81
C PRO A 325 7.80 21.27 -22.65
N PHE A 326 7.16 20.15 -22.98
CA PHE A 326 6.52 19.21 -22.05
C PHE A 326 5.19 19.66 -21.40
N ASP A 327 4.59 20.77 -21.83
CA ASP A 327 3.24 21.17 -21.36
C ASP A 327 2.14 20.17 -21.79
N LYS A 328 2.33 19.44 -22.89
CA LYS A 328 1.41 18.38 -23.37
C LYS A 328 1.21 17.21 -22.41
N TYR A 329 1.99 17.09 -21.34
CA TYR A 329 1.86 16.04 -20.32
C TYR A 329 0.93 16.42 -19.16
N TYR A 330 0.23 17.57 -19.24
CA TYR A 330 -0.92 17.82 -18.38
C TYR A 330 -2.15 17.06 -18.86
N GLY A 331 -2.97 16.64 -17.91
CA GLY A 331 -4.35 16.25 -18.15
C GLY A 331 -5.24 16.64 -16.99
N SER A 332 -6.47 16.13 -16.97
CA SER A 332 -7.42 16.37 -15.88
C SER A 332 -8.17 15.10 -15.50
N GLY A 333 -8.59 14.99 -14.24
CA GLY A 333 -9.33 13.84 -13.74
C GLY A 333 -10.16 14.17 -12.50
N ASP A 334 -10.97 13.20 -12.09
CA ASP A 334 -11.71 13.22 -10.83
C ASP A 334 -11.67 11.82 -10.22
N ASN A 335 -11.04 11.68 -9.06
CA ASN A 335 -10.95 10.44 -8.29
C ASN A 335 -11.71 10.56 -6.96
N ARG A 336 -12.77 11.35 -6.90
CA ARG A 336 -13.70 11.37 -5.76
C ARG A 336 -14.76 10.29 -5.95
N GLY A 337 -14.36 9.03 -5.78
CA GLY A 337 -15.24 7.87 -5.92
C GLY A 337 -16.13 7.61 -4.71
N GLY A 338 -15.78 8.16 -3.55
CA GLY A 338 -16.51 7.95 -2.30
C GLY A 338 -16.13 6.64 -1.59
N ASN A 339 -15.10 5.95 -2.09
CA ASN A 339 -14.58 4.71 -1.50
C ASN A 339 -13.67 5.00 -0.30
N GLY A 340 -13.33 3.96 0.48
CA GLY A 340 -12.43 4.11 1.62
C GLY A 340 -11.07 4.72 1.25
N ALA A 341 -10.55 4.45 0.05
CA ALA A 341 -9.32 5.04 -0.47
C ALA A 341 -9.35 6.58 -0.61
N ASP A 342 -10.54 7.21 -0.63
CA ASP A 342 -10.71 8.66 -0.78
C ASP A 342 -10.83 9.39 0.56
N VAL A 343 -11.11 8.67 1.65
CA VAL A 343 -11.44 9.26 2.93
C VAL A 343 -10.25 10.06 3.49
N GLY A 344 -10.47 11.35 3.72
CA GLY A 344 -9.45 12.26 4.23
C GLY A 344 -8.37 12.66 3.20
N ARG A 345 -8.54 12.28 1.92
CA ARG A 345 -7.59 12.61 0.86
C ARG A 345 -7.89 13.96 0.22
N GLY A 346 -6.90 14.85 0.23
CA GLY A 346 -6.90 16.11 -0.53
C GLY A 346 -6.37 15.92 -1.96
N PHE A 347 -6.56 16.93 -2.81
CA PHE A 347 -5.98 17.00 -4.17
C PHE A 347 -6.26 15.78 -5.05
N ASN A 348 -7.50 15.27 -5.04
CA ASN A 348 -7.95 14.09 -5.80
C ASN A 348 -8.85 14.45 -7.00
N VAL A 349 -8.82 15.70 -7.46
CA VAL A 349 -9.57 16.19 -8.63
C VAL A 349 -8.86 17.38 -9.25
N GLY A 350 -9.02 17.55 -10.56
CA GLY A 350 -8.51 18.70 -11.32
C GLY A 350 -7.35 18.33 -12.23
N ARG A 351 -6.45 19.29 -12.46
CA ARG A 351 -5.31 19.12 -13.35
C ARG A 351 -4.26 18.20 -12.70
N TRP A 352 -3.74 17.25 -13.47
CA TRP A 352 -2.62 16.38 -13.12
C TRP A 352 -1.49 16.52 -14.13
N TYR A 353 -0.28 16.06 -13.77
CA TYR A 353 0.89 16.05 -14.64
C TYR A 353 1.56 14.66 -14.69
N ASP A 354 2.03 14.27 -15.87
CA ASP A 354 2.76 13.02 -16.12
C ASP A 354 4.28 13.27 -16.26
N PHE A 355 5.00 13.13 -15.15
CA PHE A 355 6.46 13.25 -15.13
C PHE A 355 7.15 12.10 -15.88
N TYR A 356 6.59 10.89 -15.85
CA TYR A 356 7.20 9.72 -16.49
C TYR A 356 7.16 9.88 -18.02
N GLY A 357 6.00 10.22 -18.58
CA GLY A 357 5.87 10.53 -20.00
C GLY A 357 6.81 11.66 -20.45
N ALA A 358 6.95 12.72 -19.65
CA ALA A 358 7.89 13.81 -19.92
C ALA A 358 9.36 13.32 -19.90
N ASN A 359 9.73 12.47 -18.93
CA ASN A 359 11.07 11.89 -18.85
C ASN A 359 11.39 10.94 -20.01
N LEU A 360 10.40 10.18 -20.49
CA LEU A 360 10.56 9.38 -21.71
C LEU A 360 10.87 10.25 -22.93
N GLN A 361 10.19 11.39 -23.08
CA GLN A 361 10.52 12.33 -24.15
C GLN A 361 11.90 12.98 -23.96
N ARG A 362 12.30 13.36 -22.73
CA ARG A 362 13.65 13.88 -22.46
C ARG A 362 14.74 12.91 -22.89
N THR A 363 14.49 11.61 -22.65
CA THR A 363 15.47 10.55 -22.91
C THR A 363 15.50 10.14 -24.38
N TYR A 364 14.34 9.96 -25.00
CA TYR A 364 14.22 9.29 -26.31
C TYR A 364 13.63 10.18 -27.41
N GLY A 365 13.09 11.35 -27.06
CA GLY A 365 12.55 12.30 -28.04
C GLY A 365 13.64 12.74 -29.01
N GLN A 366 13.37 12.61 -30.30
CA GLN A 366 14.29 13.10 -31.33
C GLN A 366 14.31 14.62 -31.31
N ALA A 367 15.52 15.19 -31.32
CA ALA A 367 15.69 16.62 -31.49
C ALA A 367 15.23 17.01 -32.90
N CYS A 368 14.36 18.02 -32.97
CA CYS A 368 14.05 18.68 -34.22
C CYS A 368 15.27 19.40 -34.76
N ASP A 369 15.63 19.17 -36.03
CA ASP A 369 16.55 20.03 -36.76
C ASP A 369 15.73 21.05 -37.58
N PRO A 370 15.66 22.32 -37.16
CA PRO A 370 14.92 23.34 -37.88
C PRO A 370 15.47 23.60 -39.30
N ALA A 371 16.72 23.21 -39.58
CA ALA A 371 17.33 23.35 -40.90
C ALA A 371 16.95 22.20 -41.85
N ALA A 372 16.42 21.09 -41.34
CA ALA A 372 16.04 19.91 -42.12
C ALA A 372 14.55 19.86 -42.52
N GLU A 373 13.68 20.67 -41.90
CA GLU A 373 12.23 20.60 -42.11
C GLU A 373 11.64 21.91 -42.67
N ALA A 374 10.81 21.80 -43.72
CA ALA A 374 10.09 22.92 -44.36
C ALA A 374 8.81 23.34 -43.61
N GLN A 375 8.49 22.68 -42.49
CA GLN A 375 7.36 22.96 -41.60
C GLN A 375 7.86 23.16 -40.16
N PRO A 376 7.05 23.76 -39.26
CA PRO A 376 7.43 23.87 -37.84
C PRO A 376 7.65 22.47 -37.25
N CYS A 377 8.90 22.09 -37.02
CA CYS A 377 9.24 20.81 -36.42
C CYS A 377 8.82 20.81 -34.95
N THR A 378 8.05 19.80 -34.55
CA THR A 378 7.70 19.56 -33.14
C THR A 378 8.43 18.32 -32.65
N ALA A 379 9.16 18.45 -31.53
CA ALA A 379 9.87 17.31 -30.94
C ALA A 379 8.86 16.18 -30.67
N GLN A 380 9.16 14.98 -31.18
CA GLN A 380 8.28 13.82 -31.02
C GLN A 380 8.02 13.58 -29.52
N GLY A 381 6.74 13.36 -29.18
CA GLY A 381 6.31 13.07 -27.81
C GLY A 381 6.66 11.65 -27.39
N PHE A 382 5.80 11.08 -26.54
CA PHE A 382 5.91 9.68 -26.14
C PHE A 382 5.78 8.73 -27.36
N ASP A 383 6.81 7.89 -27.56
CA ASP A 383 6.83 6.83 -28.58
C ASP A 383 6.40 5.50 -27.95
N GLN A 384 5.12 5.15 -28.14
CA GLN A 384 4.50 3.92 -27.63
C GLN A 384 5.22 2.67 -28.15
N ALA A 385 5.59 2.62 -29.43
CA ALA A 385 6.17 1.42 -30.04
C ALA A 385 7.58 1.14 -29.46
N ARG A 386 8.39 2.20 -29.32
CA ARG A 386 9.69 2.12 -28.65
C ARG A 386 9.54 1.70 -27.20
N TRP A 387 8.62 2.32 -26.46
CA TRP A 387 8.41 2.01 -25.04
C TRP A 387 7.97 0.55 -24.85
N THR A 388 7.03 0.07 -25.65
CA THR A 388 6.57 -1.32 -25.65
C THR A 388 7.73 -2.27 -25.95
N GLY A 389 8.51 -2.03 -27.00
CA GLY A 389 9.66 -2.85 -27.37
C GLY A 389 10.73 -2.92 -26.26
N HIS A 390 11.15 -1.76 -25.75
CA HIS A 390 12.15 -1.64 -24.69
C HIS A 390 11.69 -2.27 -23.36
N THR A 391 10.41 -2.10 -23.03
CA THR A 391 9.84 -2.69 -21.80
C THR A 391 9.80 -4.21 -21.89
N LEU A 392 9.43 -4.78 -23.05
CA LEU A 392 9.51 -6.23 -23.26
C LEU A 392 10.95 -6.74 -23.22
N ASP A 393 11.91 -5.98 -23.75
CA ASP A 393 13.34 -6.28 -23.65
C ASP A 393 13.79 -6.33 -22.18
N ARG A 394 13.40 -5.34 -21.37
CA ARG A 394 13.64 -5.32 -19.91
C ARG A 394 13.09 -6.55 -19.23
N LEU A 395 11.78 -6.80 -19.36
CA LEU A 395 11.12 -7.93 -18.70
C LEU A 395 11.81 -9.26 -19.05
N GLN A 396 12.06 -9.50 -20.33
CA GLN A 396 12.70 -10.73 -20.78
C GLN A 396 14.15 -10.85 -20.30
N ALA A 397 14.94 -9.78 -20.37
CA ALA A 397 16.33 -9.74 -19.92
C ALA A 397 16.44 -9.93 -18.39
N TRP A 398 15.51 -9.36 -17.63
CA TRP A 398 15.41 -9.50 -16.17
C TRP A 398 14.83 -10.84 -15.73
N GLY A 399 14.58 -11.76 -16.67
CA GLY A 399 14.14 -13.12 -16.39
C GLY A 399 12.65 -13.25 -16.07
N PHE A 400 11.86 -12.18 -16.22
CA PHE A 400 10.41 -12.29 -16.20
C PHE A 400 9.91 -13.01 -17.47
N ASN A 401 8.78 -13.68 -17.32
CA ASN A 401 8.12 -14.41 -18.40
C ASN A 401 6.60 -14.18 -18.42
N THR A 402 6.07 -13.26 -17.61
CA THR A 402 4.66 -12.89 -17.61
C THR A 402 4.49 -11.38 -17.52
N ILE A 403 3.59 -10.82 -18.32
CA ILE A 403 3.03 -9.48 -18.13
C ILE A 403 1.85 -9.63 -17.15
N GLY A 404 2.01 -9.06 -15.95
CA GLY A 404 1.02 -9.15 -14.89
C GLY A 404 -0.17 -8.23 -15.12
N ASN A 405 -1.06 -8.18 -14.14
CA ASN A 405 -2.34 -7.49 -14.21
C ASN A 405 -2.18 -5.97 -14.42
N TRP A 406 -3.19 -5.33 -15.02
CA TRP A 406 -3.25 -3.87 -15.27
C TRP A 406 -2.08 -3.29 -16.09
N SER A 407 -1.49 -4.10 -16.95
CA SER A 407 -0.41 -3.66 -17.85
C SER A 407 -0.97 -3.12 -19.16
N ALA A 408 -0.18 -2.29 -19.85
CA ALA A 408 -0.55 -1.70 -21.13
C ALA A 408 -0.89 -2.78 -22.17
N PRO A 409 -2.05 -2.72 -22.87
CA PRO A 409 -2.49 -3.76 -23.82
C PRO A 409 -1.47 -4.07 -24.91
N GLN A 410 -0.71 -3.06 -25.37
CA GLN A 410 0.27 -3.18 -26.44
C GLN A 410 1.40 -4.16 -26.10
N LEU A 411 1.65 -4.43 -24.81
CA LEU A 411 2.62 -5.44 -24.38
C LEU A 411 2.14 -6.86 -24.71
N GLY A 412 0.85 -7.14 -24.52
CA GLY A 412 0.23 -8.41 -24.87
C GLY A 412 0.10 -8.58 -26.39
N ASP A 413 -0.32 -7.52 -27.08
CA ASP A 413 -0.47 -7.50 -28.56
C ASP A 413 0.83 -7.80 -29.30
N ALA A 414 1.98 -7.52 -28.66
CA ALA A 414 3.29 -7.80 -29.22
C ALA A 414 3.61 -9.31 -29.33
N ARG A 415 2.85 -10.19 -28.65
CA ARG A 415 2.99 -11.66 -28.72
C ARG A 415 4.42 -12.15 -28.50
N ARG A 416 5.08 -11.56 -27.49
CA ARG A 416 6.47 -11.87 -27.08
C ARG A 416 6.55 -12.47 -25.68
N VAL A 417 5.62 -12.11 -24.80
CA VAL A 417 5.56 -12.52 -23.41
C VAL A 417 4.09 -12.82 -23.09
N PRO A 418 3.77 -13.98 -22.48
CA PRO A 418 2.42 -14.26 -21.99
C PRO A 418 1.89 -13.20 -21.04
N TYR A 419 0.58 -13.06 -20.95
CA TYR A 419 -0.04 -12.00 -20.14
C TYR A 419 -1.29 -12.47 -19.40
N THR A 420 -1.73 -11.67 -18.43
CA THR A 420 -2.96 -11.86 -17.65
C THR A 420 -3.83 -10.62 -17.71
N LEU A 421 -5.15 -10.77 -17.62
CA LEU A 421 -6.10 -9.65 -17.65
C LEU A 421 -7.03 -9.66 -16.42
N PRO A 422 -7.55 -8.50 -15.99
CA PRO A 422 -8.59 -8.45 -14.98
C PRO A 422 -9.99 -8.52 -15.60
N LEU A 423 -10.92 -9.17 -14.91
CA LEU A 423 -12.36 -8.95 -15.07
C LEU A 423 -12.76 -7.92 -14.02
N SER A 424 -12.70 -6.64 -14.38
CA SER A 424 -13.19 -5.56 -13.52
C SER A 424 -14.71 -5.48 -13.65
N ILE A 425 -15.42 -6.08 -12.70
CA ILE A 425 -16.87 -6.12 -12.69
C ILE A 425 -17.34 -4.83 -12.04
N ILE A 426 -17.87 -3.92 -12.85
CA ILE A 426 -18.39 -2.63 -12.41
C ILE A 426 -19.80 -2.49 -12.97
N GLY A 427 -20.74 -2.11 -12.12
CA GLY A 427 -22.13 -1.93 -12.51
C GLY A 427 -22.96 -1.30 -11.40
N ASP A 428 -24.20 -0.95 -11.74
CA ASP A 428 -25.20 -0.45 -10.80
C ASP A 428 -25.94 -1.64 -10.16
N TYR A 429 -25.21 -2.44 -9.39
CA TYR A 429 -25.75 -3.51 -8.53
C TYR A 429 -25.63 -3.10 -7.07
N THR A 430 -26.45 -3.71 -6.21
CA THR A 430 -26.32 -3.49 -4.77
C THR A 430 -24.99 -4.04 -4.24
N SER A 431 -24.37 -3.33 -3.30
CA SER A 431 -23.17 -3.77 -2.60
C SER A 431 -23.38 -3.85 -1.09
N ILE A 432 -22.61 -4.69 -0.42
CA ILE A 432 -22.69 -4.96 1.02
C ILE A 432 -21.41 -4.47 1.68
N SER A 433 -21.55 -3.65 2.72
CA SER A 433 -20.41 -3.19 3.51
C SER A 433 -19.92 -4.27 4.47
N THR A 434 -18.60 -4.43 4.57
CA THR A 434 -17.96 -5.27 5.60
C THR A 434 -17.16 -4.44 6.61
N GLY A 435 -17.24 -3.11 6.51
CA GLY A 435 -16.44 -2.17 7.30
C GLY A 435 -15.03 -1.92 6.76
N ILE A 436 -14.58 -2.66 5.72
CA ILE A 436 -13.39 -2.34 4.93
C ILE A 436 -13.78 -2.19 3.45
N ASP A 437 -14.58 -1.18 3.13
CA ASP A 437 -14.97 -0.90 1.75
C ASP A 437 -13.92 -0.03 1.05
N TRP A 438 -12.64 -0.45 1.12
CA TRP A 438 -11.50 0.34 0.64
C TRP A 438 -11.60 0.64 -0.86
N TRP A 439 -11.94 -0.39 -1.65
CA TRP A 439 -12.19 -0.30 -3.09
C TRP A 439 -13.68 -0.24 -3.45
N GLY A 440 -14.56 -0.19 -2.45
CA GLY A 440 -16.01 -0.32 -2.58
C GLY A 440 -16.55 -1.51 -1.76
N GLY A 441 -17.88 -1.57 -1.61
CA GLY A 441 -18.54 -2.67 -0.91
C GLY A 441 -18.56 -3.96 -1.75
N MET A 442 -18.83 -5.09 -1.08
CA MET A 442 -18.91 -6.41 -1.72
C MET A 442 -20.09 -6.47 -2.71
N PRO A 443 -19.89 -6.80 -4.00
CA PRO A 443 -20.99 -6.96 -4.96
C PRO A 443 -21.99 -8.02 -4.51
N ASP A 444 -23.30 -7.72 -4.52
CA ASP A 444 -24.35 -8.69 -4.23
C ASP A 444 -24.57 -9.63 -5.43
N PRO A 445 -24.16 -10.92 -5.36
CA PRO A 445 -24.25 -11.84 -6.48
C PRO A 445 -25.68 -12.34 -6.73
N PHE A 446 -26.62 -12.06 -5.80
CA PHE A 446 -28.03 -12.41 -5.96
C PHE A 446 -28.81 -11.29 -6.67
N ASP A 447 -28.20 -10.12 -6.87
CA ASP A 447 -28.74 -9.07 -7.70
C ASP A 447 -28.59 -9.44 -9.19
N PRO A 448 -29.68 -9.55 -9.97
CA PRO A 448 -29.58 -9.82 -11.41
C PRO A 448 -28.70 -8.82 -12.17
N ARG A 449 -28.57 -7.60 -11.67
CA ARG A 449 -27.71 -6.55 -12.24
C ARG A 449 -26.22 -6.91 -12.11
N PHE A 450 -25.82 -7.65 -11.08
CA PHE A 450 -24.46 -8.18 -10.97
C PHE A 450 -24.16 -9.19 -12.07
N ALA A 451 -25.08 -10.11 -12.36
CA ALA A 451 -24.92 -11.06 -13.46
C ALA A 451 -24.81 -10.35 -14.82
N MET A 452 -25.62 -9.30 -15.05
CA MET A 452 -25.53 -8.48 -16.25
C MET A 452 -24.20 -7.71 -16.35
N ALA A 453 -23.70 -7.18 -15.24
CA ALA A 453 -22.41 -6.49 -15.19
C ALA A 453 -21.25 -7.46 -15.44
N THR A 454 -21.33 -8.67 -14.86
CA THR A 454 -20.35 -9.75 -15.06
C THR A 454 -20.29 -10.16 -16.52
N GLU A 455 -21.44 -10.47 -17.13
CA GLU A 455 -21.53 -10.84 -18.55
C GLU A 455 -20.95 -9.75 -19.46
N ARG A 456 -21.26 -8.48 -19.17
CA ARG A 456 -20.70 -7.34 -19.91
C ARG A 456 -19.19 -7.26 -19.76
N ALA A 457 -18.67 -7.35 -18.54
CA ALA A 457 -17.24 -7.28 -18.26
C ALA A 457 -16.48 -8.40 -18.96
N VAL A 458 -16.99 -9.64 -18.88
CA VAL A 458 -16.43 -10.81 -19.57
C VAL A 458 -16.50 -10.65 -21.08
N ALA A 459 -17.64 -10.26 -21.64
CA ALA A 459 -17.78 -10.07 -23.09
C ALA A 459 -16.80 -9.01 -23.63
N ILE A 460 -16.59 -7.90 -22.90
CA ILE A 460 -15.61 -6.87 -23.27
C ILE A 460 -14.19 -7.42 -23.17
N ALA A 461 -13.83 -8.04 -22.04
CA ALA A 461 -12.48 -8.54 -21.79
C ALA A 461 -12.09 -9.70 -22.71
N THR A 462 -13.05 -10.44 -23.26
CA THR A 462 -12.78 -11.61 -24.12
C THR A 462 -12.90 -11.30 -25.62
N ARG A 463 -13.55 -10.20 -26.02
CA ARG A 463 -13.85 -9.90 -27.43
C ARG A 463 -12.67 -10.07 -28.39
N ASP A 464 -11.52 -9.53 -28.00
CA ASP A 464 -10.29 -9.51 -28.82
C ASP A 464 -9.22 -10.49 -28.29
N HIS A 465 -9.57 -11.31 -27.29
CA HIS A 465 -8.63 -12.19 -26.58
C HIS A 465 -9.09 -13.66 -26.49
N ARG A 466 -10.31 -13.96 -26.96
CA ARG A 466 -10.81 -15.33 -27.10
C ARG A 466 -9.84 -16.14 -27.96
N ASP A 467 -9.47 -17.31 -27.46
CA ASP A 467 -8.55 -18.23 -28.14
C ASP A 467 -7.14 -17.65 -28.37
N ASP A 468 -6.74 -16.58 -27.66
CA ASP A 468 -5.35 -16.13 -27.68
C ASP A 468 -4.47 -17.11 -26.85
N PRO A 469 -3.49 -17.79 -27.47
CA PRO A 469 -2.61 -18.71 -26.75
C PRO A 469 -1.60 -18.01 -25.85
N TRP A 470 -1.42 -16.69 -25.97
CA TRP A 470 -0.53 -15.90 -25.10
C TRP A 470 -1.22 -15.45 -23.81
N LEU A 471 -2.56 -15.44 -23.78
CA LEU A 471 -3.31 -15.11 -22.58
C LEU A 471 -3.33 -16.31 -21.64
N ILE A 472 -2.73 -16.16 -20.47
CA ILE A 472 -2.74 -17.17 -19.41
C ILE A 472 -4.16 -17.33 -18.86
N GLY A 473 -4.84 -16.21 -18.62
CA GLY A 473 -6.19 -16.21 -18.07
C GLY A 473 -6.61 -14.86 -17.49
N PHE A 474 -7.76 -14.90 -16.82
CA PHE A 474 -8.45 -13.73 -16.30
C PHE A 474 -8.59 -13.79 -14.77
N PHE A 475 -8.28 -12.70 -14.07
CA PHE A 475 -8.56 -12.55 -12.63
C PHE A 475 -10.01 -12.10 -12.41
N ALA A 476 -10.67 -12.61 -11.36
CA ALA A 476 -11.97 -12.14 -10.92
C ALA A 476 -11.81 -10.96 -9.95
N ASP A 477 -12.04 -9.73 -10.41
CA ASP A 477 -11.84 -8.51 -9.63
C ASP A 477 -10.46 -8.44 -8.95
N ASN A 478 -10.36 -7.69 -7.84
CA ASN A 478 -9.17 -7.55 -7.01
C ASN A 478 -9.55 -7.12 -5.59
N GLU A 479 -9.01 -7.79 -4.57
CA GLU A 479 -9.07 -7.36 -3.15
C GLU A 479 -10.47 -7.02 -2.63
N LEU A 480 -11.49 -7.78 -3.04
CA LEU A 480 -12.83 -7.63 -2.50
C LEU A 480 -12.86 -7.89 -0.98
N ALA A 481 -13.71 -7.16 -0.27
CA ALA A 481 -13.73 -7.10 1.18
C ALA A 481 -14.49 -8.28 1.82
N TRP A 482 -13.98 -9.51 1.64
CA TRP A 482 -14.63 -10.74 2.13
C TRP A 482 -14.78 -10.84 3.66
N ALA A 483 -13.98 -10.07 4.42
CA ALA A 483 -14.05 -9.96 5.86
C ALA A 483 -13.81 -8.51 6.31
N GLY A 484 -14.18 -8.21 7.55
CA GLY A 484 -14.03 -6.88 8.18
C GLY A 484 -12.66 -6.68 8.86
N PRO A 485 -12.46 -5.54 9.53
CA PRO A 485 -11.15 -5.15 10.05
C PRO A 485 -10.80 -5.88 11.35
N GLY A 486 -9.74 -6.68 11.34
CA GLY A 486 -9.17 -7.33 12.53
C GLY A 486 -9.52 -8.81 12.67
N ASP A 487 -9.22 -9.37 13.85
CA ASP A 487 -9.18 -10.82 14.08
C ASP A 487 -10.35 -11.36 14.95
N ASP A 488 -11.35 -10.52 15.25
CA ASP A 488 -12.50 -10.93 16.04
C ASP A 488 -13.63 -11.57 15.20
N ALA A 489 -14.61 -12.18 15.88
CA ALA A 489 -15.71 -12.87 15.22
C ALA A 489 -16.58 -11.95 14.35
N LYS A 490 -16.76 -10.67 14.71
CA LYS A 490 -17.51 -9.73 13.88
C LYS A 490 -16.76 -9.43 12.60
N SER A 491 -15.44 -9.27 12.67
CA SER A 491 -14.60 -9.06 11.50
C SER A 491 -14.56 -10.30 10.60
N ARG A 492 -14.37 -11.50 11.16
CA ARG A 492 -14.40 -12.76 10.40
C ARG A 492 -15.71 -13.00 9.63
N TYR A 493 -16.84 -12.61 10.19
CA TYR A 493 -18.18 -12.82 9.62
C TYR A 493 -18.82 -11.52 9.12
N ALA A 494 -18.03 -10.47 8.88
CA ALA A 494 -18.55 -9.13 8.60
C ALA A 494 -19.49 -9.07 7.39
N LEU A 495 -19.30 -9.93 6.39
CA LEU A 495 -20.22 -10.03 5.25
C LEU A 495 -21.61 -10.52 5.68
N ALA A 496 -21.69 -11.53 6.55
CA ALA A 496 -22.94 -12.01 7.11
C ALA A 496 -23.62 -10.96 8.00
N TYR A 497 -22.84 -10.28 8.86
CA TYR A 497 -23.32 -9.16 9.68
C TYR A 497 -23.86 -8.02 8.81
N GLY A 498 -23.05 -7.52 7.89
CA GLY A 498 -23.39 -6.44 6.97
C GLY A 498 -24.67 -6.75 6.21
N THR A 499 -24.80 -7.98 5.68
CA THR A 499 -26.01 -8.44 5.01
C THR A 499 -27.22 -8.41 5.93
N LEU A 500 -27.13 -8.97 7.15
CA LEU A 500 -28.27 -9.03 8.07
C LEU A 500 -28.72 -7.67 8.59
N ARG A 501 -27.91 -6.63 8.48
CA ARG A 501 -28.33 -5.25 8.82
C ARG A 501 -29.07 -4.54 7.70
N MET A 502 -29.09 -5.09 6.48
CA MET A 502 -29.76 -4.47 5.33
C MET A 502 -31.26 -4.74 5.32
N THR A 503 -31.99 -3.96 4.51
CA THR A 503 -33.42 -4.18 4.24
C THR A 503 -33.64 -5.37 3.30
N THR A 504 -34.87 -5.88 3.25
CA THR A 504 -35.28 -6.93 2.29
C THR A 504 -35.33 -6.48 0.83
N ASP A 505 -35.08 -5.20 0.52
CA ASP A 505 -34.85 -4.76 -0.87
C ASP A 505 -33.55 -5.33 -1.42
N VAL A 506 -32.60 -5.64 -0.55
CA VAL A 506 -31.31 -6.25 -0.91
C VAL A 506 -31.47 -7.75 -1.20
N PRO A 507 -31.12 -8.21 -2.41
CA PRO A 507 -31.21 -9.63 -2.78
C PRO A 507 -30.47 -10.59 -1.83
N ALA A 508 -29.26 -10.27 -1.39
CA ALA A 508 -28.49 -11.06 -0.43
C ALA A 508 -29.19 -11.21 0.92
N LYS A 509 -29.86 -10.15 1.39
CA LYS A 509 -30.67 -10.20 2.61
C LYS A 509 -31.80 -11.22 2.47
N ARG A 510 -32.52 -11.20 1.35
CA ARG A 510 -33.59 -12.19 1.07
C ARG A 510 -33.03 -13.61 0.98
N ALA A 511 -31.88 -13.79 0.34
CA ALA A 511 -31.23 -15.10 0.25
C ALA A 511 -30.86 -15.65 1.63
N PHE A 512 -30.32 -14.79 2.51
CA PHE A 512 -29.97 -15.19 3.88
C PHE A 512 -31.22 -15.53 4.72
N LEU A 513 -32.26 -14.69 4.68
CA LEU A 513 -33.51 -14.99 5.40
C LEU A 513 -34.17 -16.27 4.88
N LYS A 514 -34.11 -16.53 3.57
CA LYS A 514 -34.59 -17.78 2.99
C LYS A 514 -33.85 -18.99 3.56
N GLN A 515 -32.51 -18.93 3.62
CA GLN A 515 -31.70 -20.00 4.24
C GLN A 515 -32.17 -20.29 5.67
N LEU A 516 -32.34 -19.25 6.51
CA LEU A 516 -32.74 -19.43 7.90
C LEU A 516 -34.18 -19.99 8.02
N ARG A 517 -35.10 -19.49 7.20
CA ARG A 517 -36.49 -19.99 7.15
C ARG A 517 -36.57 -21.44 6.71
N ASP A 518 -35.82 -21.82 5.70
CA ASP A 518 -35.79 -23.21 5.21
C ASP A 518 -35.24 -24.17 6.29
N LYS A 519 -34.22 -23.73 7.05
CA LYS A 519 -33.59 -24.55 8.11
C LYS A 519 -34.47 -24.66 9.37
N TYR A 520 -34.99 -23.55 9.89
CA TYR A 520 -35.66 -23.51 11.20
C TYR A 520 -37.18 -23.53 11.13
N ARG A 521 -37.77 -23.35 9.95
CA ARG A 521 -39.22 -23.31 9.66
C ARG A 521 -39.98 -22.12 10.28
N ASN A 522 -39.71 -21.76 11.54
CA ASN A 522 -40.33 -20.64 12.25
C ASN A 522 -39.34 -19.92 13.19
N GLU A 523 -39.77 -18.77 13.70
CA GLU A 523 -39.00 -17.85 14.56
C GLU A 523 -38.62 -18.47 15.90
N ASP A 524 -39.45 -19.36 16.45
CA ASP A 524 -39.14 -20.13 17.66
C ASP A 524 -37.94 -21.06 17.45
N GLY A 525 -37.87 -21.71 16.30
CA GLY A 525 -36.75 -22.57 15.92
C GLY A 525 -35.43 -21.81 15.87
N LEU A 526 -35.44 -20.64 15.22
CA LEU A 526 -34.26 -19.76 15.15
C LEU A 526 -33.90 -19.17 16.52
N SER A 527 -34.90 -18.70 17.28
CA SER A 527 -34.72 -18.16 18.63
C SER A 527 -34.01 -19.16 19.53
N LYS A 528 -34.43 -20.43 19.49
CA LYS A 528 -33.78 -21.52 20.23
C LYS A 528 -32.36 -21.80 19.74
N ALA A 529 -32.14 -21.85 18.43
CA ALA A 529 -30.84 -22.17 17.86
C ALA A 529 -29.79 -21.08 18.17
N TRP A 530 -30.19 -19.81 18.07
CA TRP A 530 -29.31 -18.65 18.24
C TRP A 530 -29.30 -18.08 19.67
N GLY A 531 -30.17 -18.56 20.56
CA GLY A 531 -30.23 -18.05 21.94
C GLY A 531 -30.76 -16.62 22.04
N ILE A 532 -31.59 -16.21 21.07
CA ILE A 532 -32.19 -14.87 21.01
C ILE A 532 -33.70 -14.96 21.23
N HIS A 533 -34.34 -13.84 21.52
CA HIS A 533 -35.79 -13.72 21.45
C HIS A 533 -36.19 -13.01 20.17
N LEU A 534 -36.70 -13.77 19.20
CA LEU A 534 -37.26 -13.22 17.96
C LEU A 534 -38.78 -13.35 17.99
N ALA A 535 -39.47 -12.22 18.16
CA ALA A 535 -40.93 -12.19 18.25
C ALA A 535 -41.65 -12.44 16.91
N GLY A 536 -40.93 -12.35 15.79
CA GLY A 536 -41.42 -12.54 14.43
C GLY A 536 -40.29 -12.34 13.43
N TRP A 537 -40.42 -12.95 12.25
CA TRP A 537 -39.40 -12.84 11.20
C TRP A 537 -39.22 -11.41 10.67
N GLU A 538 -40.27 -10.59 10.78
CA GLU A 538 -40.35 -9.20 10.33
C GLU A 538 -39.25 -8.34 11.00
N LEU A 539 -38.88 -8.64 12.25
CA LEU A 539 -37.79 -7.94 12.94
C LEU A 539 -36.43 -8.16 12.29
N MET A 540 -36.24 -9.30 11.61
CA MET A 540 -35.06 -9.53 10.80
C MET A 540 -35.20 -8.94 9.40
N GLU A 541 -36.39 -8.53 8.95
CA GLU A 541 -36.56 -7.88 7.64
C GLU A 541 -36.21 -6.38 7.69
N ASP A 542 -36.36 -5.78 8.87
CA ASP A 542 -36.05 -4.38 9.14
C ASP A 542 -34.54 -4.09 9.07
N PRO A 543 -34.15 -2.88 8.59
CA PRO A 543 -32.77 -2.45 8.61
C PRO A 543 -32.26 -2.30 10.04
N GLY A 544 -30.97 -2.60 10.24
CA GLY A 544 -30.30 -2.43 11.52
C GLY A 544 -30.52 -3.58 12.50
N PHE A 545 -31.09 -4.72 12.08
CA PHE A 545 -31.07 -5.93 12.90
C PHE A 545 -29.63 -6.28 13.31
N GLU A 546 -29.40 -6.43 14.61
CA GLU A 546 -28.11 -6.75 15.21
C GLU A 546 -28.06 -8.26 15.49
N PRO A 547 -27.47 -9.10 14.62
CA PRO A 547 -27.38 -10.52 14.90
C PRO A 547 -26.40 -10.80 16.06
N PRO A 548 -26.60 -11.91 16.81
CA PRO A 548 -25.72 -12.29 17.91
C PRO A 548 -24.30 -12.62 17.43
N VAL A 549 -23.35 -12.63 18.37
CA VAL A 549 -21.98 -13.05 18.12
C VAL A 549 -21.84 -14.58 18.23
N PRO A 550 -21.15 -15.26 17.30
CA PRO A 550 -20.79 -16.66 17.44
C PRO A 550 -20.25 -16.98 18.84
N ASN A 551 -20.81 -18.00 19.47
CA ASN A 551 -20.42 -18.47 20.79
C ASN A 551 -20.66 -19.99 20.92
N ALA A 552 -20.03 -20.60 21.92
CA ALA A 552 -20.03 -22.05 22.07
C ALA A 552 -21.39 -22.62 22.52
N GLU A 553 -22.21 -21.83 23.21
CA GLU A 553 -23.54 -22.21 23.67
C GLU A 553 -24.54 -22.31 22.52
N HIS A 554 -24.34 -21.52 21.46
CA HIS A 554 -25.18 -21.43 20.28
C HIS A 554 -24.35 -21.60 18.99
N PRO A 555 -23.78 -22.81 18.75
CA PRO A 555 -22.88 -23.06 17.62
C PRO A 555 -23.55 -22.88 16.25
N GLU A 556 -24.88 -22.95 16.20
CA GLU A 556 -25.66 -22.75 14.98
C GLU A 556 -25.53 -21.33 14.40
N ILE A 557 -25.22 -20.32 15.23
CA ILE A 557 -24.94 -18.96 14.74
C ILE A 557 -23.78 -18.99 13.75
N GLU A 558 -22.67 -19.61 14.17
CA GLU A 558 -21.47 -19.71 13.35
C GLU A 558 -21.73 -20.55 12.10
N ALA A 559 -22.38 -21.71 12.26
CA ALA A 559 -22.70 -22.60 11.14
C ALA A 559 -23.57 -21.90 10.09
N ASP A 560 -24.56 -21.10 10.50
CA ASP A 560 -25.42 -20.35 9.59
C ASP A 560 -24.67 -19.23 8.86
N PHE A 561 -23.74 -18.55 9.54
CA PHE A 561 -22.90 -17.53 8.93
C PHE A 561 -21.94 -18.14 7.90
N GLN A 562 -21.28 -19.24 8.25
CA GLN A 562 -20.39 -19.98 7.35
C GLN A 562 -21.15 -20.46 6.12
N TYR A 563 -22.35 -21.04 6.30
CA TYR A 563 -23.17 -21.49 5.18
C TYR A 563 -23.58 -20.33 4.27
N PHE A 564 -23.97 -19.18 4.84
CA PHE A 564 -24.33 -18.01 4.05
C PHE A 564 -23.14 -17.47 3.25
N GLN A 565 -21.98 -17.29 3.89
CA GLN A 565 -20.78 -16.80 3.22
C GLN A 565 -20.33 -17.73 2.08
N LYS A 566 -20.42 -19.06 2.29
CA LYS A 566 -20.20 -20.04 1.23
C LYS A 566 -21.20 -19.87 0.09
N THR A 567 -22.50 -19.77 0.40
CA THR A 567 -23.55 -19.61 -0.63
C THR A 567 -23.37 -18.32 -1.44
N PHE A 568 -22.97 -17.24 -0.77
CA PHE A 568 -22.63 -15.97 -1.38
C PHE A 568 -21.43 -16.11 -2.33
N ALA A 569 -20.32 -16.68 -1.85
CA ALA A 569 -19.13 -16.87 -2.65
C ALA A 569 -19.36 -17.84 -3.83
N ASP A 570 -20.16 -18.89 -3.63
CA ASP A 570 -20.57 -19.81 -4.69
C ASP A 570 -21.33 -19.06 -5.79
N ALA A 571 -22.30 -18.20 -5.44
CA ALA A 571 -23.05 -17.41 -6.41
C ALA A 571 -22.16 -16.43 -7.20
N TYR A 572 -21.22 -15.77 -6.52
CA TYR A 572 -20.26 -14.86 -7.13
C TYR A 572 -19.36 -15.58 -8.14
N PHE A 573 -18.60 -16.59 -7.70
CA PHE A 573 -17.62 -17.26 -8.57
C PHE A 573 -18.29 -18.11 -9.65
N LYS A 574 -19.45 -18.72 -9.39
CA LYS A 574 -20.20 -19.46 -10.40
C LYS A 574 -20.64 -18.55 -11.54
N THR A 575 -21.17 -17.37 -11.24
CA THR A 575 -21.62 -16.40 -12.26
C THR A 575 -20.47 -16.01 -13.19
N ILE A 576 -19.28 -15.76 -12.63
CA ILE A 576 -18.09 -15.43 -13.42
C ILE A 576 -17.60 -16.62 -14.23
N SER A 577 -17.51 -17.81 -13.62
CA SER A 577 -17.11 -19.05 -14.30
C SER A 577 -18.02 -19.36 -15.49
N ASP A 578 -19.34 -19.27 -15.30
CA ASP A 578 -20.30 -19.60 -16.35
C ASP A 578 -20.21 -18.62 -17.53
N ALA A 579 -20.10 -17.32 -17.25
CA ALA A 579 -19.87 -16.30 -18.28
C ALA A 579 -18.55 -16.56 -19.02
N LEU A 580 -17.45 -16.81 -18.29
CA LEU A 580 -16.15 -17.04 -18.92
C LEU A 580 -16.13 -18.31 -19.77
N LYS A 581 -16.74 -19.41 -19.31
CA LYS A 581 -16.88 -20.65 -20.11
C LYS A 581 -17.63 -20.44 -21.40
N TRP A 582 -18.61 -19.52 -21.42
CA TRP A 582 -19.35 -19.20 -22.63
C TRP A 582 -18.50 -18.39 -23.62
N HIS A 583 -17.81 -17.35 -23.14
CA HIS A 583 -17.10 -16.42 -24.03
C HIS A 583 -15.66 -16.85 -24.37
N ALA A 584 -14.94 -17.45 -23.44
CA ALA A 584 -13.52 -17.82 -23.56
C ALA A 584 -13.22 -19.16 -22.86
N PRO A 585 -13.73 -20.29 -23.40
CA PRO A 585 -13.65 -21.61 -22.74
C PRO A 585 -12.23 -22.18 -22.61
N ASN A 586 -11.25 -21.60 -23.31
CA ASN A 586 -9.87 -22.07 -23.35
C ASN A 586 -8.94 -21.32 -22.38
N GLN A 587 -9.40 -20.21 -21.78
CA GLN A 587 -8.61 -19.37 -20.89
C GLN A 587 -8.93 -19.70 -19.42
N LEU A 588 -7.92 -19.60 -18.56
CA LEU A 588 -8.05 -19.91 -17.13
C LEU A 588 -8.80 -18.81 -16.38
N LEU A 589 -9.63 -19.19 -15.40
CA LEU A 589 -10.09 -18.31 -14.34
C LEU A 589 -9.09 -18.33 -13.18
N LEU A 590 -8.37 -17.22 -13.00
CA LEU A 590 -7.20 -17.10 -12.14
C LEU A 590 -7.49 -16.73 -10.68
N GLY A 591 -8.77 -16.75 -10.27
CA GLY A 591 -9.19 -16.47 -8.90
C GLY A 591 -9.30 -14.99 -8.55
N GLY A 592 -9.53 -14.70 -7.26
CA GLY A 592 -10.00 -13.41 -6.75
C GLY A 592 -8.95 -12.43 -6.20
N ARG A 593 -7.64 -12.72 -6.30
CA ARG A 593 -6.55 -11.85 -5.80
C ARG A 593 -6.78 -11.35 -4.37
N TYR A 594 -6.89 -12.28 -3.43
CA TYR A 594 -7.26 -11.97 -2.05
C TYR A 594 -6.14 -11.20 -1.31
N ALA A 595 -6.45 -10.01 -0.79
CA ALA A 595 -5.72 -9.39 0.33
C ALA A 595 -6.39 -9.69 1.68
N VAL A 596 -7.72 -9.83 1.66
CA VAL A 596 -8.54 -10.30 2.78
C VAL A 596 -9.42 -11.43 2.25
N SER A 597 -9.57 -12.52 3.01
CA SER A 597 -10.33 -13.69 2.60
C SER A 597 -10.99 -14.40 3.77
N THR A 598 -11.92 -15.29 3.45
CA THR A 598 -12.50 -16.26 4.39
C THR A 598 -12.28 -17.68 3.86
N PRO A 599 -12.20 -18.71 4.73
CA PRO A 599 -12.14 -20.10 4.29
C PRO A 599 -13.25 -20.48 3.31
N GLU A 600 -14.46 -19.94 3.52
CA GLU A 600 -15.62 -20.15 2.66
C GLU A 600 -15.39 -19.59 1.25
N ALA A 601 -14.92 -18.34 1.15
CA ALA A 601 -14.66 -17.71 -0.13
C ALA A 601 -13.55 -18.42 -0.91
N VAL A 602 -12.47 -18.83 -0.23
CA VAL A 602 -11.36 -19.55 -0.86
C VAL A 602 -11.78 -20.94 -1.33
N ALA A 603 -12.60 -21.66 -0.54
CA ALA A 603 -13.14 -22.96 -0.94
C ALA A 603 -14.08 -22.85 -2.15
N SER A 604 -14.97 -21.85 -2.18
CA SER A 604 -15.82 -21.56 -3.34
C SER A 604 -14.98 -21.19 -4.57
N CYS A 605 -13.96 -20.35 -4.41
CA CYS A 605 -13.01 -20.05 -5.48
C CYS A 605 -12.33 -21.33 -6.00
N ALA A 606 -11.89 -22.25 -5.14
CA ALA A 606 -11.33 -23.53 -5.56
C ALA A 606 -12.33 -24.38 -6.38
N GLN A 607 -13.62 -24.30 -6.07
CA GLN A 607 -14.66 -25.04 -6.80
C GLN A 607 -14.84 -24.54 -8.25
N TYR A 608 -14.75 -23.23 -8.49
CA TYR A 608 -15.10 -22.63 -9.79
C TYR A 608 -13.90 -22.11 -10.59
N CYS A 609 -12.80 -21.76 -9.93
CA CYS A 609 -11.61 -21.21 -10.55
C CYS A 609 -10.55 -22.31 -10.83
N ASP A 610 -9.72 -22.06 -11.83
CA ASP A 610 -8.61 -22.95 -12.18
C ASP A 610 -7.40 -22.75 -11.26
N VAL A 611 -7.23 -21.52 -10.76
CA VAL A 611 -6.13 -21.11 -9.88
C VAL A 611 -6.67 -20.27 -8.72
N LEU A 612 -6.13 -20.47 -7.52
CA LEU A 612 -6.34 -19.57 -6.38
C LEU A 612 -5.31 -18.44 -6.43
N SER A 613 -5.71 -17.18 -6.24
CA SER A 613 -4.80 -16.03 -6.27
C SER A 613 -4.85 -15.18 -5.02
N PHE A 614 -3.68 -14.73 -4.56
CA PHE A 614 -3.50 -13.99 -3.32
C PHE A 614 -2.51 -12.84 -3.48
N ASN A 615 -2.85 -11.69 -2.91
CA ASN A 615 -1.94 -10.56 -2.73
C ASN A 615 -1.28 -10.71 -1.36
N MET A 616 0.02 -10.99 -1.33
CA MET A 616 0.77 -11.32 -0.11
C MET A 616 1.89 -10.31 0.11
N TYR A 617 1.57 -9.23 0.82
CA TYR A 617 2.53 -8.22 1.26
C TYR A 617 3.25 -8.65 2.54
N THR A 618 3.98 -9.77 2.45
CA THR A 618 4.73 -10.40 3.55
C THR A 618 6.17 -10.72 3.15
N LEU A 619 7.05 -11.01 4.11
CA LEU A 619 8.46 -11.37 3.82
C LEU A 619 8.62 -12.77 3.21
N LYS A 620 7.65 -13.66 3.44
CA LYS A 620 7.51 -14.95 2.76
C LYS A 620 6.03 -15.29 2.59
N PRO A 621 5.65 -16.04 1.55
CA PRO A 621 4.26 -16.40 1.29
C PRO A 621 3.53 -17.02 2.49
N GLN A 622 4.22 -17.87 3.23
CA GLN A 622 3.66 -18.64 4.34
C GLN A 622 3.24 -17.78 5.54
N ASP A 623 3.67 -16.52 5.59
CA ASP A 623 3.18 -15.57 6.61
C ASP A 623 1.84 -14.93 6.20
N GLY A 624 1.43 -15.04 4.94
CA GLY A 624 0.19 -14.44 4.43
C GLY A 624 -1.03 -15.35 4.46
N TYR A 625 -0.85 -16.67 4.52
CA TYR A 625 -1.96 -17.63 4.57
C TYR A 625 -1.52 -19.01 5.10
N ASP A 626 -2.47 -19.81 5.60
CA ASP A 626 -2.22 -21.21 5.97
C ASP A 626 -2.11 -22.12 4.72
N PHE A 627 -0.88 -22.45 4.33
CA PHE A 627 -0.62 -23.35 3.21
C PHE A 627 -1.05 -24.80 3.45
N ALA A 628 -1.25 -25.24 4.70
CA ALA A 628 -1.85 -26.55 4.95
C ALA A 628 -3.32 -26.58 4.48
N ALA A 629 -4.07 -25.54 4.79
CA ALA A 629 -5.44 -25.36 4.29
C ALA A 629 -5.48 -25.28 2.75
N LEU A 630 -4.57 -24.52 2.12
CA LEU A 630 -4.52 -24.44 0.65
C LEU A 630 -4.20 -25.78 -0.02
N ARG A 631 -3.27 -26.56 0.56
CA ARG A 631 -2.98 -27.91 0.03
C ARG A 631 -4.18 -28.84 0.14
N ALA A 632 -5.01 -28.70 1.18
CA ALA A 632 -6.22 -29.50 1.35
C ALA A 632 -7.29 -29.23 0.26
N LEU A 633 -7.27 -28.04 -0.34
CA LEU A 633 -8.14 -27.68 -1.48
C LEU A 633 -7.67 -28.26 -2.82
N ASP A 634 -6.44 -28.80 -2.85
CA ASP A 634 -5.79 -29.37 -4.04
C ASP A 634 -5.91 -28.51 -5.31
N LYS A 635 -5.51 -27.24 -5.19
CA LYS A 635 -5.48 -26.29 -6.31
C LYS A 635 -4.13 -25.59 -6.42
N PRO A 636 -3.74 -25.17 -7.65
CA PRO A 636 -2.58 -24.31 -7.83
C PRO A 636 -2.84 -22.93 -7.23
N VAL A 637 -1.78 -22.31 -6.74
CA VAL A 637 -1.78 -20.99 -6.09
C VAL A 637 -0.89 -20.04 -6.88
N LEU A 638 -1.38 -18.85 -7.18
CA LEU A 638 -0.62 -17.75 -7.78
C LEU A 638 -0.53 -16.60 -6.77
N ILE A 639 0.69 -16.19 -6.42
CA ILE A 639 0.86 -14.95 -5.66
C ILE A 639 0.83 -13.81 -6.65
N THR A 640 -0.20 -12.97 -6.56
CA THR A 640 -0.52 -11.99 -7.58
C THR A 640 0.00 -10.61 -7.28
N GLU A 641 0.34 -10.32 -6.03
CA GLU A 641 1.06 -9.11 -5.63
C GLU A 641 1.97 -9.44 -4.44
N PHE A 642 3.20 -8.95 -4.51
CA PHE A 642 4.09 -8.76 -3.38
C PHE A 642 5.07 -7.65 -3.74
N ASN A 643 5.59 -6.94 -2.74
CA ASN A 643 6.64 -5.97 -2.95
C ASN A 643 7.50 -5.76 -1.72
N PHE A 644 8.65 -5.13 -1.95
CA PHE A 644 9.55 -4.65 -0.92
C PHE A 644 10.01 -3.27 -1.35
N GLY A 645 9.76 -2.28 -0.52
CA GLY A 645 10.18 -0.91 -0.75
C GLY A 645 11.00 -0.35 0.39
N SER A 646 11.39 0.92 0.25
CA SER A 646 12.12 1.68 1.26
C SER A 646 11.83 3.17 1.10
N ALA A 647 12.29 4.01 2.02
CA ALA A 647 12.05 5.46 1.98
C ALA A 647 13.32 6.28 1.63
N ASP A 648 14.38 5.62 1.15
CA ASP A 648 15.70 6.21 0.90
C ASP A 648 16.01 6.43 -0.61
N ARG A 649 15.00 6.39 -1.48
CA ARG A 649 15.13 6.62 -2.94
C ARG A 649 14.18 7.67 -3.52
N GLY A 650 13.63 8.54 -2.66
CA GLY A 650 12.91 9.76 -3.07
C GLY A 650 11.46 9.79 -2.62
N PRO A 651 10.60 8.85 -3.06
CA PRO A 651 9.26 8.68 -2.50
C PRO A 651 9.29 8.43 -0.99
N PHE A 652 8.23 8.82 -0.28
CA PHE A 652 8.23 8.86 1.19
C PHE A 652 7.64 7.63 1.86
N TRP A 653 6.98 6.77 1.09
CA TRP A 653 6.43 5.53 1.58
C TRP A 653 7.25 4.34 1.07
N GLY A 654 7.56 3.37 1.92
CA GLY A 654 8.24 2.14 1.48
C GLY A 654 7.30 1.04 1.01
N GLY A 655 6.03 1.35 0.75
CA GLY A 655 4.99 0.36 0.44
C GLY A 655 4.46 -0.36 1.68
N VAL A 656 3.62 -1.37 1.46
CA VAL A 656 2.99 -2.17 2.52
C VAL A 656 4.04 -2.98 3.30
N THR A 657 5.04 -3.53 2.60
CA THR A 657 6.16 -4.25 3.21
C THR A 657 7.45 -3.43 3.11
N GLN A 658 7.49 -2.34 3.88
CA GLN A 658 8.65 -1.46 3.93
C GLN A 658 9.87 -2.12 4.60
N LEU A 659 11.01 -2.05 3.94
CA LEU A 659 12.32 -2.40 4.45
C LEU A 659 13.09 -1.15 4.90
N ALA A 660 14.16 -1.37 5.65
CA ALA A 660 14.95 -0.27 6.22
C ALA A 660 15.66 0.60 5.16
N ARG A 661 16.04 0.03 4.01
CA ARG A 661 16.80 0.69 2.95
C ARG A 661 16.73 -0.09 1.63
N GLU A 662 17.06 0.58 0.53
CA GLU A 662 17.06 0.01 -0.83
C GLU A 662 17.86 -1.30 -0.92
N GLU A 663 19.03 -1.35 -0.27
CA GLU A 663 19.93 -2.52 -0.36
C GLU A 663 19.34 -3.79 0.26
N ALA A 664 18.28 -3.67 1.07
CA ALA A 664 17.59 -4.80 1.67
C ALA A 664 16.55 -5.45 0.73
N ARG A 665 16.13 -4.75 -0.35
CA ARG A 665 15.11 -5.27 -1.29
C ARG A 665 15.60 -6.50 -2.04
N ALA A 666 16.86 -6.48 -2.49
CA ALA A 666 17.48 -7.57 -3.23
C ALA A 666 17.46 -8.92 -2.47
N PRO A 667 17.95 -9.03 -1.21
CA PRO A 667 17.87 -10.27 -0.46
C PRO A 667 16.44 -10.66 -0.08
N ALA A 668 15.53 -9.71 0.18
CA ALA A 668 14.13 -9.99 0.46
C ALA A 668 13.42 -10.64 -0.74
N TYR A 669 13.61 -10.08 -1.94
CA TYR A 669 13.07 -10.66 -3.19
C TYR A 669 13.56 -12.09 -3.43
N ALA A 670 14.87 -12.32 -3.29
CA ALA A 670 15.46 -13.65 -3.46
C ALA A 670 14.93 -14.66 -2.43
N ALA A 671 14.78 -14.23 -1.17
CA ALA A 671 14.22 -15.05 -0.11
C ALA A 671 12.75 -15.41 -0.37
N PHE A 672 11.94 -14.44 -0.80
CA PHE A 672 10.53 -14.65 -1.14
C PHE A 672 10.37 -15.67 -2.27
N LEU A 673 11.09 -15.50 -3.39
CA LEU A 673 11.06 -16.44 -4.52
C LEU A 673 11.50 -17.85 -4.12
N LYS A 674 12.53 -17.97 -3.27
CA LYS A 674 12.98 -19.27 -2.76
C LYS A 674 11.89 -19.96 -1.94
N GLN A 675 11.21 -19.23 -1.06
CA GLN A 675 10.11 -19.78 -0.25
C GLN A 675 8.88 -20.12 -1.10
N ALA A 676 8.60 -19.32 -2.13
CA ALA A 676 7.53 -19.57 -3.07
C ALA A 676 7.79 -20.84 -3.90
N MET A 677 8.98 -20.96 -4.51
CA MET A 677 9.35 -22.13 -5.30
C MET A 677 9.41 -23.41 -4.47
N ALA A 678 9.73 -23.33 -3.16
CA ALA A 678 9.75 -24.48 -2.27
C ALA A 678 8.34 -25.05 -2.00
N GLU A 679 7.28 -24.25 -2.10
CA GLU A 679 5.90 -24.70 -1.93
C GLU A 679 5.38 -25.39 -3.21
N PRO A 680 4.92 -26.66 -3.14
CA PRO A 680 4.45 -27.38 -4.33
C PRO A 680 3.16 -26.86 -4.96
N SER A 681 2.32 -26.13 -4.22
CA SER A 681 1.08 -25.55 -4.76
C SER A 681 1.31 -24.23 -5.51
N ILE A 682 2.40 -23.50 -5.23
CA ILE A 682 2.64 -22.21 -5.88
C ILE A 682 3.15 -22.44 -7.32
N VAL A 683 2.48 -21.80 -8.28
CA VAL A 683 2.78 -21.86 -9.71
C VAL A 683 3.31 -20.54 -10.29
N GLY A 684 3.46 -19.52 -9.45
CA GLY A 684 4.00 -18.22 -9.87
C GLY A 684 3.94 -17.15 -8.80
N VAL A 685 4.66 -16.06 -9.04
CA VAL A 685 4.66 -14.84 -8.23
C VAL A 685 4.73 -13.60 -9.11
N HIS A 686 3.91 -12.60 -8.84
CA HIS A 686 3.84 -11.34 -9.59
C HIS A 686 4.21 -10.15 -8.71
N TRP A 687 5.21 -9.38 -9.15
CA TRP A 687 5.71 -8.20 -8.45
C TRP A 687 4.78 -7.00 -8.63
N PHE A 688 4.50 -6.27 -7.54
CA PHE A 688 3.79 -4.99 -7.58
C PHE A 688 4.75 -3.84 -7.20
N GLN A 689 5.40 -3.14 -8.13
CA GLN A 689 5.06 -3.03 -9.55
C GLN A 689 6.24 -2.55 -10.41
N TYR A 690 6.00 -2.26 -11.69
CA TYR A 690 7.04 -1.81 -12.63
C TYR A 690 7.68 -0.47 -12.25
N LEU A 691 6.87 0.56 -12.00
CA LEU A 691 7.30 1.95 -11.81
C LEU A 691 7.12 2.40 -10.37
N ASP A 692 8.07 3.19 -9.84
CA ASP A 692 7.88 3.92 -8.60
C ASP A 692 6.68 4.87 -8.70
N GLN A 693 5.95 5.03 -7.61
CA GLN A 693 4.84 5.96 -7.57
C GLN A 693 5.34 7.40 -7.44
N PRO A 694 4.56 8.40 -7.91
CA PRO A 694 4.97 9.80 -7.83
C PRO A 694 5.08 10.25 -6.37
N VAL A 695 6.07 11.10 -6.09
CA VAL A 695 6.38 11.62 -4.75
C VAL A 695 5.15 12.20 -4.04
N THR A 696 4.26 12.84 -4.79
CA THR A 696 3.03 13.50 -4.30
C THR A 696 1.77 12.65 -4.43
N GLY A 697 1.90 11.33 -4.61
CA GLY A 697 0.76 10.42 -4.63
C GLY A 697 0.17 10.22 -6.02
N ARG A 698 -0.08 8.97 -6.39
CA ARG A 698 -0.76 8.60 -7.65
C ARG A 698 -2.22 9.06 -7.62
N LEU A 699 -2.81 9.21 -8.81
CA LEU A 699 -4.20 9.68 -8.95
C LEU A 699 -5.22 8.82 -8.19
N LEU A 700 -5.02 7.51 -8.17
CA LEU A 700 -6.00 6.55 -7.64
C LEU A 700 -6.33 6.78 -6.17
N ASP A 701 -5.32 6.83 -5.30
CA ASP A 701 -5.47 6.79 -3.83
C ASP A 701 -4.40 7.62 -3.08
N GLY A 702 -3.53 8.32 -3.79
CA GLY A 702 -2.44 9.09 -3.19
C GLY A 702 -1.24 8.25 -2.76
N GLU A 703 -1.15 6.97 -3.10
CA GLU A 703 0.07 6.19 -2.80
C GLU A 703 1.31 6.79 -3.49
N ASN A 704 2.39 6.94 -2.71
CA ASN A 704 3.66 7.57 -3.12
C ASN A 704 4.86 6.73 -2.68
N GLY A 705 4.81 5.46 -3.04
CA GLY A 705 5.78 4.45 -2.63
C GLY A 705 6.97 4.27 -3.56
N HIS A 706 8.12 3.95 -2.96
CA HIS A 706 9.30 3.45 -3.65
C HIS A 706 9.39 1.94 -3.53
N PHE A 707 9.02 1.25 -4.61
CA PHE A 707 9.06 -0.20 -4.75
C PHE A 707 9.01 -0.62 -6.24
N GLY A 708 9.21 0.32 -7.17
CA GLY A 708 9.33 0.06 -8.59
C GLY A 708 10.61 -0.69 -8.94
N LEU A 709 10.62 -1.33 -10.09
CA LEU A 709 11.85 -1.81 -10.74
C LEU A 709 12.61 -0.62 -11.37
N VAL A 710 11.87 0.39 -11.81
CA VAL A 710 12.39 1.65 -12.36
C VAL A 710 11.84 2.85 -11.58
N GLY A 711 12.62 3.91 -11.48
CA GLY A 711 12.18 5.19 -10.92
C GLY A 711 11.32 6.00 -11.89
N ILE A 712 10.74 7.11 -11.42
CA ILE A 712 9.94 8.06 -12.24
C ILE A 712 10.69 8.60 -13.47
N THR A 713 12.03 8.51 -13.47
CA THR A 713 12.94 8.90 -14.55
C THR A 713 13.19 7.81 -15.59
N ASP A 714 12.48 6.69 -15.53
CA ASP A 714 12.70 5.50 -16.37
C ASP A 714 14.08 4.83 -16.16
N VAL A 715 14.81 5.22 -15.10
CA VAL A 715 16.11 4.63 -14.74
C VAL A 715 15.88 3.42 -13.83
N PRO A 716 16.44 2.23 -14.15
CA PRO A 716 16.32 1.05 -13.29
C PRO A 716 17.16 1.18 -12.01
N PHE A 717 16.64 0.64 -10.92
CA PHE A 717 17.40 0.46 -9.68
C PHE A 717 18.36 -0.72 -9.85
N GLN A 718 19.53 -0.46 -10.44
CA GLN A 718 20.41 -1.49 -10.99
C GLN A 718 20.77 -2.61 -9.99
N GLY A 719 21.12 -2.24 -8.75
CA GLY A 719 21.48 -3.23 -7.72
C GLY A 719 20.33 -4.19 -7.40
N PHE A 720 19.09 -3.69 -7.43
CA PHE A 720 17.89 -4.50 -7.26
C PHE A 720 17.61 -5.35 -8.51
N VAL A 721 17.63 -4.75 -9.70
CA VAL A 721 17.36 -5.43 -10.99
C VAL A 721 18.33 -6.58 -11.27
N ASP A 722 19.62 -6.43 -10.96
CA ASP A 722 20.61 -7.51 -11.08
C ASP A 722 20.24 -8.72 -10.20
N SER A 723 19.77 -8.47 -8.97
CA SER A 723 19.33 -9.50 -8.03
C SER A 723 18.01 -10.15 -8.47
N VAL A 724 17.07 -9.35 -8.97
CA VAL A 724 15.81 -9.83 -9.56
C VAL A 724 16.11 -10.79 -10.70
N ARG A 725 16.97 -10.38 -11.65
CA ARG A 725 17.42 -11.21 -12.76
C ARG A 725 17.99 -12.55 -12.28
N LYS A 726 18.95 -12.50 -11.36
CA LYS A 726 19.59 -13.70 -10.82
C LYS A 726 18.58 -14.64 -10.16
N SER A 727 17.66 -14.08 -9.37
CA SER A 727 16.65 -14.85 -8.63
C SER A 727 15.65 -15.49 -9.59
N ASN A 728 15.16 -14.75 -10.58
CA ASN A 728 14.26 -15.27 -11.61
C ASN A 728 14.86 -16.44 -12.39
N LEU A 729 16.10 -16.28 -12.88
CA LEU A 729 16.79 -17.36 -13.59
C LEU A 729 16.99 -18.60 -12.70
N THR A 730 17.32 -18.40 -11.43
CA THR A 730 17.49 -19.50 -10.46
C THR A 730 16.17 -20.24 -10.25
N THR A 731 15.05 -19.52 -10.11
CA THR A 731 13.72 -20.12 -9.97
C THR A 731 13.34 -20.96 -11.18
N ILE A 732 13.56 -20.46 -12.40
CA ILE A 732 13.27 -21.20 -13.63
C ILE A 732 14.15 -22.46 -13.76
N GLN A 733 15.43 -22.35 -13.41
CA GLN A 733 16.33 -23.52 -13.38
C GLN A 733 15.87 -24.56 -12.35
N GLN A 734 15.45 -24.13 -11.17
CA GLN A 734 14.92 -25.01 -10.12
C GLN A 734 13.62 -25.68 -10.57
N LEU A 735 12.70 -24.95 -11.23
CA LEU A 735 11.50 -25.54 -11.82
C LEU A 735 11.85 -26.66 -12.80
N GLY A 736 12.79 -26.42 -13.72
CA GLY A 736 13.24 -27.43 -14.67
C GLY A 736 13.82 -28.67 -13.99
N ALA A 737 14.63 -28.49 -12.94
CA ALA A 737 15.20 -29.59 -12.17
C ALA A 737 14.14 -30.40 -11.40
N GLU A 738 13.15 -29.75 -10.79
CA GLU A 738 12.02 -30.43 -10.14
C GLU A 738 11.17 -31.20 -11.16
N ALA A 739 10.94 -30.61 -12.33
CA ALA A 739 10.23 -31.27 -13.42
C ALA A 739 11.00 -32.51 -13.93
N GLU A 740 12.32 -32.43 -14.12
CA GLU A 740 13.14 -33.59 -14.52
C GLU A 740 13.11 -34.74 -13.51
N LYS A 741 13.10 -34.45 -12.20
CA LYS A 741 12.95 -35.49 -11.16
C LYS A 741 11.62 -36.24 -11.30
N ALA A 742 10.53 -35.52 -11.56
CA ALA A 742 9.20 -36.10 -11.81
C ALA A 742 9.22 -37.06 -13.02
N LYS A 743 9.92 -36.70 -14.10
CA LYS A 743 10.08 -37.59 -15.28
C LYS A 743 10.73 -38.94 -14.93
N VAL A 744 11.77 -38.92 -14.10
CA VAL A 744 12.49 -40.14 -13.70
C VAL A 744 11.62 -41.04 -12.81
N ALA A 745 10.87 -40.47 -11.87
CA ALA A 745 9.96 -41.22 -11.01
C ALA A 745 8.85 -41.92 -11.82
N HIS A 746 8.25 -41.22 -12.79
CA HIS A 746 7.22 -41.78 -13.66
C HIS A 746 7.74 -42.89 -14.59
N ALA A 747 8.95 -42.72 -15.15
CA ALA A 747 9.58 -43.77 -15.96
C ALA A 747 9.91 -45.03 -15.14
N ALA A 748 10.32 -44.87 -13.88
CA ALA A 748 10.63 -45.98 -12.99
C ALA A 748 9.38 -46.79 -12.61
N THR A 749 8.24 -46.13 -12.33
CA THR A 749 6.97 -46.81 -12.01
C THR A 749 6.30 -47.43 -13.24
N GLY A 750 6.44 -46.82 -14.42
CA GLY A 750 5.95 -47.39 -15.69
C GLY A 750 6.73 -48.61 -16.19
N SER A 751 7.96 -48.83 -15.71
CA SER A 751 8.77 -50.03 -16.06
C SER A 751 8.50 -51.25 -15.17
N GLN A 752 7.73 -51.11 -14.10
CA GLN A 752 7.34 -52.22 -13.22
C GLN A 752 6.00 -52.87 -13.60
N THR A 753 5.36 -52.42 -14.67
CA THR A 753 4.08 -52.94 -15.19
C THR A 753 4.14 -53.41 -16.64
N GLN A 754 5.33 -53.79 -17.12
CA GLN A 754 5.49 -54.57 -18.36
C GLN A 754 5.94 -56.00 -18.10
#